data_AF-A0A6G7YBG9-F1
#
_entry.id   AF-A0A6G7YBG9-F1
#
_cell.length_a   1.000
_cell.length_b   1.000
_cell.length_c   1.000
_cell.angle_alpha   90.00
_cell.angle_beta   90.00
_cell.angle_gamma   90.00
#
_symmetry.space_group_name_H-M   'P 1'
#
loop_
_entity.id
_entity.type
_entity.pdbx_description
1 polymer ?
#
loop_
_entity_poly.entity_id
_entity_poly.type
_entity_poly.pdbx_seq_one_letter_code
_entity_poly.pdbx_strand_id
1 'polypeptide(L)'
;MGAVWDWVIGRPSPVIEAAITGHGPAFAVDPAAIPAQIFGLESYADPIAPAPRISRREAIQCPAVKRARDLITTLGTLPLSAFDTQRVEHVNDLLAQPERNRPRSKTMIDTLDDLLFEGVAYWLVVERAFDGYPRFIQRVHPDNVDVDADDATVRVNDRLVPATDVIQFESPNDALLVAGARAIRTCLRLDATASMYADEPMPTGYFSSTEGADPADDDDVVNLLNAWKAARKARATAYVPAALTYNVTQFTPEQLELANARQHAVLEIARAAGVDPEELGVSTTSRTYANQFDRRKAFVDFTLGAYRQVIEDRLSMRDVTRRGYFVRFNLDSFLRSDPKTRMETYVLGLQVGAYDRAEIRDLEDKPALPAPLHEAPVTASAETFNEPEIAVRMDATSSAQFSVDVEARTIRGLAVPYGRSATSGGRKWQFAKGVLQFADVSRVKLLANHDWKQAIGKAIALDDTEEGLVATFKVARGAAGDNALALAEDGVWDGLSIGLGDPSLIRFTERNGIAVATSAPLAEISLTPCPAFADARVTSVAATSDFTKQEQEMPDSHTSGTGPQPVALAAVTDAIKSGFAALAEGPTLVAPQVLRSHVYEGPMYRFDGAPGKHDFSTDVIASLKDGDREAGARVQSFIEEAFAPKFEVDTGNVTSLNPQRQRPDMYVDKLDYSTPVYDALHKGTLADITPFVFPKFGSSSGLVGPHTEGVEPTPGAFTATSQTVNPSAVSGKVEITREVWDQGGNPQVSGLIWREMVRAYYESLEASAVALLDAASPTQVALTAGAQDDALVNEFEAEIAALQFIRGGNRFTFMPTHIDLYTALAGAVDAGGRKLLPIIGPQNANGTSAPHFASLNIAGVRASPSWALGVSGVVSESSYLVNPADVHVWNTAPSRLQFEYRVAYVDLAIWGYVASAISRLDGVRAITYTAAA
;
A
#
# COMPACT_ATOMS: atom_id res chain seq x y z
N MET A 1 39.46 -66.20 11.03
CA MET A 1 40.46 -67.02 10.29
C MET A 1 40.01 -67.20 8.83
N GLY A 2 39.85 -66.11 8.06
CA GLY A 2 39.38 -66.18 6.66
C GLY A 2 40.50 -66.02 5.63
N ALA A 3 41.19 -64.89 5.69
CA ALA A 3 42.17 -64.40 4.71
C ALA A 3 43.47 -65.23 4.49
N VAL A 4 43.50 -66.49 4.93
CA VAL A 4 44.63 -67.42 4.74
C VAL A 4 44.30 -68.52 3.72
N TRP A 5 43.02 -68.77 3.44
CA TRP A 5 42.59 -69.82 2.50
C TRP A 5 42.75 -69.43 1.02
N ASP A 6 42.51 -68.16 0.66
CA ASP A 6 42.52 -67.71 -0.74
C ASP A 6 43.91 -67.73 -1.39
N TRP A 7 45.00 -67.77 -0.61
CA TRP A 7 46.37 -67.83 -1.14
C TRP A 7 46.76 -69.22 -1.69
N VAL A 8 46.00 -70.27 -1.36
CA VAL A 8 46.32 -71.66 -1.72
C VAL A 8 45.70 -72.07 -3.07
N ILE A 9 44.67 -71.35 -3.53
CA ILE A 9 43.89 -71.69 -4.73
C ILE A 9 44.03 -70.57 -5.75
N GLY A 10 45.05 -70.65 -6.60
CA GLY A 10 45.50 -69.57 -7.49
C GLY A 10 44.46 -69.08 -8.51
N ARG A 11 43.61 -68.15 -8.09
CA ARG A 11 42.81 -67.28 -8.96
C ARG A 11 43.67 -66.10 -9.46
N PRO A 12 43.52 -65.65 -10.72
CA PRO A 12 44.13 -64.40 -11.17
C PRO A 12 43.56 -63.21 -10.38
N SER A 13 44.32 -62.12 -10.28
CA SER A 13 43.83 -60.92 -9.60
C SER A 13 42.73 -60.22 -10.44
N PRO A 14 41.79 -59.49 -9.80
CA PRO A 14 40.70 -58.81 -10.52
C PRO A 14 41.18 -57.76 -11.53
N VAL A 15 42.42 -57.27 -11.40
CA VAL A 15 43.07 -56.38 -12.37
C VAL A 15 43.25 -57.08 -13.74
N ILE A 16 43.47 -58.40 -13.74
CA ILE A 16 43.65 -59.21 -14.96
C ILE A 16 42.29 -59.52 -15.60
N GLU A 17 41.24 -59.74 -14.81
CA GLU A 17 39.87 -59.90 -15.34
C GLU A 17 39.31 -58.59 -15.94
N ALA A 18 39.58 -57.45 -15.30
CA ALA A 18 39.23 -56.13 -15.83
C ALA A 18 39.90 -55.84 -17.18
N ALA A 19 41.20 -56.16 -17.31
CA ALA A 19 41.95 -55.96 -18.55
C ALA A 19 41.41 -56.78 -19.75
N ILE A 20 40.71 -57.89 -19.51
CA ILE A 20 40.12 -58.75 -20.55
C ILE A 20 38.72 -58.27 -20.98
N THR A 21 38.05 -57.48 -20.15
CA THR A 21 36.64 -57.07 -20.31
C THR A 21 36.45 -55.65 -20.86
N GLY A 22 37.53 -54.94 -21.18
CA GLY A 22 37.52 -53.66 -21.90
C GLY A 22 36.99 -52.45 -21.11
N HIS A 23 36.57 -52.64 -19.86
CA HIS A 23 36.12 -51.57 -18.99
C HIS A 23 37.31 -51.01 -18.20
N GLY A 24 37.82 -49.86 -18.61
CA GLY A 24 38.84 -49.14 -17.84
C GLY A 24 38.29 -48.71 -16.47
N PRO A 25 39.08 -48.77 -15.38
CA PRO A 25 38.62 -48.31 -14.08
C PRO A 25 38.47 -46.79 -14.10
N ALA A 26 37.22 -46.32 -14.13
CA ALA A 26 36.91 -44.91 -13.96
C ALA A 26 37.28 -44.48 -12.53
N PHE A 27 38.38 -43.75 -12.39
CA PHE A 27 38.79 -43.12 -11.12
C PHE A 27 37.94 -41.88 -10.82
N ALA A 28 36.62 -42.07 -10.76
CA ALA A 28 35.69 -41.11 -10.19
C ALA A 28 35.93 -41.03 -8.69
N VAL A 29 36.84 -40.15 -8.27
CA VAL A 29 37.01 -39.78 -6.87
C VAL A 29 35.77 -39.00 -6.46
N ASP A 30 34.91 -39.63 -5.66
CA ASP A 30 33.78 -38.95 -5.02
C ASP A 30 34.32 -37.73 -4.24
N PRO A 31 33.85 -36.49 -4.53
CA PRO A 31 34.27 -35.30 -3.80
C PRO A 31 34.01 -35.40 -2.28
N ALA A 32 33.02 -36.19 -1.85
CA ALA A 32 32.74 -36.45 -0.43
C ALA A 32 33.70 -37.47 0.22
N ALA A 33 34.48 -38.21 -0.57
CA ALA A 33 35.49 -39.16 -0.09
C ALA A 33 36.91 -38.56 0.06
N ILE A 34 37.13 -37.33 -0.43
CA ILE A 34 38.36 -36.58 -0.20
C ILE A 34 38.42 -36.15 1.27
N PRO A 35 39.49 -36.39 2.06
CA PRO A 35 39.58 -35.90 3.44
C PRO A 35 39.60 -34.37 3.54
N ALA A 36 38.78 -33.79 4.43
CA ALA A 36 38.64 -32.34 4.61
C ALA A 36 39.96 -31.61 4.91
N GLN A 37 40.90 -32.30 5.54
CA GLN A 37 42.21 -31.79 5.92
C GLN A 37 43.10 -31.45 4.71
N ILE A 38 42.79 -31.97 3.51
CA ILE A 38 43.44 -31.60 2.25
C ILE A 38 43.14 -30.13 1.87
N PHE A 39 41.97 -29.61 2.30
CA PHE A 39 41.57 -28.21 2.11
C PHE A 39 41.90 -27.32 3.32
N GLY A 40 42.65 -27.84 4.31
CA GLY A 40 42.97 -27.13 5.56
C GLY A 40 41.81 -27.04 6.56
N LEU A 41 40.74 -27.80 6.37
CA LEU A 41 39.55 -27.83 7.22
C LEU A 41 39.62 -28.99 8.22
N GLU A 42 39.14 -28.80 9.46
CA GLU A 42 39.10 -29.90 10.43
C GLU A 42 38.06 -30.97 10.03
N SER A 43 36.94 -30.55 9.42
CA SER A 43 35.90 -31.44 8.86
C SER A 43 35.05 -30.71 7.81
N TYR A 44 34.22 -31.43 7.04
CA TYR A 44 33.19 -30.81 6.19
C TYR A 44 31.98 -30.25 6.95
N ALA A 45 31.97 -30.34 8.28
CA ALA A 45 30.99 -29.66 9.14
C ALA A 45 31.53 -28.33 9.70
N ASP A 46 32.78 -27.97 9.38
CA ASP A 46 33.40 -26.69 9.69
C ASP A 46 32.58 -25.52 9.10
N PRO A 47 32.29 -24.44 9.85
CA PRO A 47 31.57 -23.26 9.35
C PRO A 47 32.18 -22.59 8.11
N ILE A 48 33.47 -22.81 7.84
CA ILE A 48 34.19 -22.28 6.68
C ILE A 48 34.00 -23.21 5.46
N ALA A 49 33.78 -24.51 5.66
CA ALA A 49 33.67 -25.50 4.59
C ALA A 49 32.54 -25.20 3.58
N PRO A 50 32.75 -25.42 2.26
CA PRO A 50 31.67 -25.38 1.28
C PRO A 50 30.51 -26.30 1.68
N ALA A 51 29.29 -25.76 1.73
CA ALA A 51 28.13 -26.56 2.12
C ALA A 51 27.77 -27.55 0.99
N PRO A 52 27.69 -28.87 1.24
CA PRO A 52 27.36 -29.84 0.19
C PRO A 52 25.95 -29.62 -0.37
N ARG A 53 25.64 -30.05 -1.60
CA ARG A 53 24.29 -29.97 -2.23
C ARG A 53 23.23 -30.46 -1.23
N ILE A 54 22.13 -29.71 -1.08
CA ILE A 54 20.97 -30.14 -0.28
C ILE A 54 19.96 -30.84 -1.19
N SER A 55 19.23 -31.86 -0.71
CA SER A 55 18.23 -32.49 -1.57
C SER A 55 17.02 -31.57 -1.77
N ARG A 56 16.42 -31.61 -2.97
CA ARG A 56 15.17 -30.90 -3.29
C ARG A 56 14.04 -31.19 -2.28
N ARG A 57 14.01 -32.41 -1.72
CA ARG A 57 13.00 -32.84 -0.73
C ARG A 57 13.16 -32.13 0.62
N GLU A 58 14.40 -31.94 1.07
CA GLU A 58 14.73 -31.18 2.29
C GLU A 58 14.52 -29.68 2.06
N ALA A 59 15.00 -29.15 0.93
CA ALA A 59 14.87 -27.74 0.61
C ALA A 59 13.41 -27.26 0.61
N ILE A 60 12.49 -28.06 0.07
CA ILE A 60 11.05 -27.79 0.06
C ILE A 60 10.39 -27.85 1.46
N GLN A 61 11.04 -28.40 2.49
CA GLN A 61 10.53 -28.30 3.87
C GLN A 61 10.66 -26.88 4.43
N CYS A 62 11.56 -26.05 3.87
CA CYS A 62 11.67 -24.65 4.26
C CYS A 62 10.54 -23.82 3.59
N PRO A 63 9.66 -23.15 4.35
CA PRO A 63 8.54 -22.40 3.77
C PRO A 63 8.98 -21.27 2.82
N ALA A 64 10.11 -20.62 3.12
CA ALA A 64 10.68 -19.57 2.27
C ALA A 64 11.08 -20.09 0.87
N VAL A 65 11.78 -21.23 0.82
CA VAL A 65 12.13 -21.91 -0.44
C VAL A 65 10.87 -22.30 -1.21
N LYS A 66 9.86 -22.86 -0.51
CA LYS A 66 8.60 -23.26 -1.14
C LYS A 66 7.84 -22.06 -1.72
N ARG A 67 7.77 -20.93 -1.00
CA ARG A 67 7.14 -19.68 -1.46
C ARG A 67 7.89 -19.07 -2.65
N ALA A 68 9.22 -18.97 -2.59
CA ALA A 68 10.04 -18.49 -3.70
C ALA A 68 9.86 -19.33 -4.97
N ARG A 69 9.86 -20.66 -4.83
CA ARG A 69 9.56 -21.61 -5.91
C ARG A 69 8.15 -21.44 -6.48
N ASP A 70 7.14 -21.29 -5.64
CA ASP A 70 5.76 -21.10 -6.11
C ASP A 70 5.58 -19.76 -6.84
N LEU A 71 6.25 -18.71 -6.39
CA LEU A 71 6.32 -17.40 -7.05
C LEU A 71 6.98 -17.49 -8.43
N ILE A 72 8.20 -18.03 -8.52
CA ILE A 72 8.95 -18.13 -9.78
C ILE A 72 8.20 -19.01 -10.80
N THR A 73 7.61 -20.13 -10.35
CA THR A 73 6.87 -21.03 -11.23
C THR A 73 5.51 -20.48 -11.72
N THR A 74 5.04 -19.31 -11.24
CA THR A 74 3.85 -18.64 -11.81
C THR A 74 4.02 -18.30 -13.29
N LEU A 75 5.25 -17.99 -13.74
CA LEU A 75 5.58 -17.77 -15.16
C LEU A 75 5.18 -18.97 -16.03
N GLY A 76 5.26 -20.19 -15.50
CA GLY A 76 4.82 -21.41 -16.17
C GLY A 76 3.31 -21.51 -16.40
N THR A 77 2.51 -20.62 -15.80
CA THR A 77 1.06 -20.54 -16.07
C THR A 77 0.76 -19.69 -17.31
N LEU A 78 1.59 -18.70 -17.64
CA LEU A 78 1.36 -17.71 -18.69
C LEU A 78 1.51 -18.31 -20.10
N PRO A 79 0.61 -18.02 -21.06
CA PRO A 79 0.68 -18.59 -22.40
C PRO A 79 1.94 -18.13 -23.15
N LEU A 80 2.36 -18.94 -24.11
CA LEU A 80 3.66 -18.87 -24.77
C LEU A 80 3.44 -19.09 -26.26
N SER A 81 3.86 -18.13 -27.09
CA SER A 81 3.48 -18.09 -28.50
C SER A 81 4.68 -17.75 -29.38
N ALA A 82 4.63 -18.22 -30.64
CA ALA A 82 5.61 -17.85 -31.66
C ALA A 82 5.13 -16.62 -32.42
N PHE A 83 6.02 -15.68 -32.66
CA PHE A 83 5.78 -14.47 -33.43
C PHE A 83 6.71 -14.44 -34.64
N ASP A 84 6.23 -13.98 -35.79
CA ASP A 84 7.07 -13.78 -36.98
C ASP A 84 7.76 -12.39 -36.99
N THR A 85 8.55 -12.11 -38.02
CA THR A 85 9.21 -10.80 -38.21
C THR A 85 8.25 -9.61 -38.33
N GLN A 86 6.96 -9.83 -38.56
CA GLN A 86 5.92 -8.78 -38.60
C GLN A 86 5.14 -8.70 -37.28
N ARG A 87 5.50 -9.51 -36.26
CA ARG A 87 4.81 -9.69 -34.97
C ARG A 87 3.40 -10.27 -35.06
N VAL A 88 3.07 -10.97 -36.14
CA VAL A 88 1.83 -11.78 -36.16
C VAL A 88 2.03 -12.99 -35.23
N GLU A 89 1.02 -13.33 -34.43
CA GLU A 89 1.04 -14.51 -33.56
C GLU A 89 0.73 -15.79 -34.34
N HIS A 90 1.53 -16.84 -34.12
CA HIS A 90 1.36 -18.17 -34.71
C HIS A 90 1.33 -19.23 -33.61
N VAL A 91 0.18 -19.89 -33.46
CA VAL A 91 0.01 -21.00 -32.51
C VAL A 91 0.75 -22.24 -33.04
N ASN A 92 1.71 -22.74 -32.26
CA ASN A 92 2.48 -23.95 -32.54
C ASN A 92 2.06 -25.08 -31.59
N ASP A 93 1.84 -26.29 -32.13
CA ASP A 93 1.55 -27.52 -31.39
C ASP A 93 2.45 -27.67 -30.14
N LEU A 94 3.76 -27.45 -30.32
CA LEU A 94 4.77 -27.57 -29.25
C LEU A 94 4.57 -26.57 -28.10
N LEU A 95 4.17 -25.33 -28.41
CA LEU A 95 4.05 -24.26 -27.42
C LEU A 95 2.67 -24.31 -26.72
N ALA A 96 1.64 -24.70 -27.46
CA ALA A 96 0.29 -24.89 -26.93
C ALA A 96 0.21 -26.13 -26.01
N GLN A 97 0.81 -27.26 -26.42
CA GLN A 97 0.66 -28.55 -25.73
C GLN A 97 1.94 -29.42 -25.87
N PRO A 98 3.06 -29.07 -25.19
CA PRO A 98 4.37 -29.72 -25.37
C PRO A 98 4.36 -31.25 -25.15
N GLU A 99 3.62 -31.72 -24.13
CA GLU A 99 3.50 -33.14 -23.78
C GLU A 99 2.06 -33.63 -24.03
N ARG A 100 1.89 -34.69 -24.84
CA ARG A 100 0.55 -35.21 -25.21
C ARG A 100 -0.32 -35.61 -23.99
N ASN A 101 0.29 -36.07 -22.91
CA ASN A 101 -0.39 -36.67 -21.76
C ASN A 101 -0.41 -35.78 -20.50
N ARG A 102 -0.07 -34.49 -20.62
CA ARG A 102 0.19 -33.61 -19.46
C ARG A 102 -0.10 -32.14 -19.77
N PRO A 103 -0.77 -31.37 -18.88
CA PRO A 103 -1.08 -29.96 -19.17
C PRO A 103 0.17 -29.10 -19.37
N ARG A 104 0.16 -28.26 -20.42
CA ARG A 104 1.24 -27.31 -20.76
C ARG A 104 1.82 -26.59 -19.53
N SER A 105 0.96 -26.05 -18.68
CA SER A 105 1.38 -25.33 -17.48
C SER A 105 2.16 -26.20 -16.50
N LYS A 106 1.80 -27.47 -16.31
CA LYS A 106 2.55 -28.40 -15.45
C LYS A 106 3.91 -28.76 -16.05
N THR A 107 4.05 -28.80 -17.37
CA THR A 107 5.34 -28.99 -18.05
C THR A 107 6.25 -27.76 -17.88
N MET A 108 5.73 -26.55 -18.13
CA MET A 108 6.48 -25.31 -17.93
C MET A 108 6.87 -25.08 -16.46
N ILE A 109 5.93 -25.31 -15.52
CA ILE A 109 6.17 -25.22 -14.07
C ILE A 109 7.35 -26.11 -13.66
N ASP A 110 7.39 -27.36 -14.11
CA ASP A 110 8.47 -28.29 -13.73
C ASP A 110 9.80 -28.01 -14.46
N THR A 111 9.77 -27.28 -15.58
CA THR A 111 10.98 -26.82 -16.29
C THR A 111 11.60 -25.63 -15.55
N LEU A 112 10.76 -24.70 -15.07
CA LEU A 112 11.18 -23.62 -14.16
C LEU A 112 11.64 -24.14 -12.79
N ASP A 113 11.05 -25.24 -12.32
CA ASP A 113 11.43 -25.92 -11.07
C ASP A 113 12.85 -26.53 -11.19
N ASP A 114 13.18 -27.18 -12.31
CA ASP A 114 14.54 -27.66 -12.60
C ASP A 114 15.54 -26.49 -12.70
N LEU A 115 15.21 -25.44 -13.47
CA LEU A 115 16.08 -24.26 -13.64
C LEU A 115 16.39 -23.57 -12.30
N LEU A 116 15.42 -23.51 -11.38
CA LEU A 116 15.62 -22.94 -10.05
C LEU A 116 16.49 -23.83 -9.15
N PHE A 117 16.23 -25.14 -9.10
CA PHE A 117 16.88 -26.03 -8.14
C PHE A 117 18.22 -26.60 -8.61
N GLU A 118 18.29 -27.03 -9.87
CA GLU A 118 19.43 -27.75 -10.46
C GLU A 118 20.21 -26.91 -11.47
N GLY A 119 19.70 -25.73 -11.86
CA GLY A 119 20.36 -24.81 -12.78
C GLY A 119 20.25 -25.19 -14.27
N VAL A 120 19.77 -26.39 -14.59
CA VAL A 120 19.56 -26.88 -15.97
C VAL A 120 18.26 -27.65 -16.08
N ALA A 121 17.63 -27.65 -17.25
CA ALA A 121 16.42 -28.43 -17.54
C ALA A 121 16.48 -29.07 -18.93
N TYR A 122 15.83 -30.24 -19.10
CA TYR A 122 15.93 -31.03 -20.34
C TYR A 122 14.57 -31.46 -20.89
N TRP A 123 14.33 -31.19 -22.17
CA TRP A 123 13.22 -31.77 -22.93
C TRP A 123 13.75 -32.71 -24.01
N LEU A 124 13.29 -33.97 -24.00
CA LEU A 124 13.56 -34.96 -25.04
C LEU A 124 12.54 -34.79 -26.17
N VAL A 125 12.97 -34.65 -27.42
CA VAL A 125 12.10 -34.59 -28.61
C VAL A 125 11.57 -36.00 -28.92
N VAL A 126 10.26 -36.16 -28.87
CA VAL A 126 9.57 -37.45 -29.11
C VAL A 126 8.98 -37.50 -30.52
N GLU A 127 8.57 -36.36 -31.06
CA GLU A 127 7.99 -36.25 -32.41
C GLU A 127 8.43 -34.92 -33.05
N ARG A 128 8.82 -34.98 -34.33
CA ARG A 128 9.07 -33.80 -35.18
C ARG A 128 7.96 -33.67 -36.21
N ALA A 129 7.60 -32.44 -36.57
CA ALA A 129 6.67 -32.16 -37.65
C ALA A 129 7.32 -32.38 -39.03
N PHE A 130 6.53 -32.28 -40.11
CA PHE A 130 6.97 -32.61 -41.48
C PHE A 130 8.11 -31.73 -42.01
N ASP A 131 8.33 -30.59 -41.37
CA ASP A 131 9.36 -29.58 -41.63
C ASP A 131 10.64 -29.80 -40.80
N GLY A 132 10.70 -30.83 -39.97
CA GLY A 132 11.86 -31.22 -39.16
C GLY A 132 11.94 -30.60 -37.76
N TYR A 133 11.04 -29.67 -37.42
CA TYR A 133 11.06 -28.99 -36.12
C TYR A 133 10.36 -29.83 -35.03
N PRO A 134 10.77 -29.71 -33.75
CA PRO A 134 10.12 -30.42 -32.65
C PRO A 134 8.63 -30.08 -32.55
N ARG A 135 7.81 -31.12 -32.33
CA ARG A 135 6.35 -31.01 -32.24
C ARG A 135 5.83 -31.44 -30.86
N PHE A 136 6.30 -32.57 -30.38
CA PHE A 136 6.03 -33.05 -29.03
C PHE A 136 7.33 -33.47 -28.35
N ILE A 137 7.42 -33.14 -27.08
CA ILE A 137 8.55 -33.44 -26.21
C ILE A 137 8.10 -34.32 -25.04
N GLN A 138 9.08 -34.74 -24.24
CA GLN A 138 8.89 -35.27 -22.89
C GLN A 138 9.89 -34.54 -21.97
N ARG A 139 9.43 -33.97 -20.86
CA ARG A 139 10.34 -33.33 -19.88
C ARG A 139 11.06 -34.42 -19.09
N VAL A 140 12.38 -34.39 -19.08
CA VAL A 140 13.23 -35.31 -18.30
C VAL A 140 13.87 -34.57 -17.13
N HIS A 141 13.95 -35.20 -15.96
CA HIS A 141 14.61 -34.61 -14.77
C HIS A 141 16.14 -34.60 -14.96
N PRO A 142 16.87 -33.56 -14.51
CA PRO A 142 18.33 -33.49 -14.66
C PRO A 142 19.08 -34.71 -14.12
N ASP A 143 18.72 -35.27 -12.95
CA ASP A 143 19.36 -36.48 -12.41
C ASP A 143 19.25 -37.74 -13.33
N ASN A 144 18.40 -37.70 -14.37
CA ASN A 144 18.23 -38.78 -15.35
C ASN A 144 18.93 -38.50 -16.71
N VAL A 145 19.69 -37.41 -16.80
CA VAL A 145 20.42 -36.97 -18.00
C VAL A 145 21.91 -36.86 -17.68
N ASP A 146 22.73 -37.45 -18.53
CA ASP A 146 24.18 -37.47 -18.43
C ASP A 146 24.78 -37.08 -19.79
N VAL A 147 25.59 -36.03 -19.80
CA VAL A 147 26.13 -35.38 -21.01
C VAL A 147 27.61 -35.70 -21.08
N ASP A 148 27.99 -36.55 -22.03
CA ASP A 148 29.40 -36.87 -22.30
C ASP A 148 30.08 -35.70 -23.03
N ALA A 149 31.40 -35.59 -22.93
CA ALA A 149 32.17 -34.47 -23.48
C ALA A 149 32.28 -34.50 -25.02
N ASP A 150 31.97 -35.64 -25.65
CA ASP A 150 31.84 -35.76 -27.10
C ASP A 150 30.38 -35.49 -27.53
N ASP A 151 30.09 -34.22 -27.88
CA ASP A 151 28.80 -33.57 -28.22
C ASP A 151 27.77 -34.32 -29.11
N ALA A 152 28.08 -35.50 -29.64
CA ALA A 152 27.22 -36.23 -30.57
C ALA A 152 26.00 -36.91 -29.90
N THR A 153 26.13 -37.40 -28.66
CA THR A 153 25.08 -38.18 -27.99
C THR A 153 24.98 -37.90 -26.49
N VAL A 154 23.75 -37.74 -26.01
CA VAL A 154 23.42 -37.56 -24.59
C VAL A 154 22.80 -38.85 -24.05
N ARG A 155 23.13 -39.23 -22.81
CA ARG A 155 22.54 -40.40 -22.14
C ARG A 155 21.31 -39.97 -21.34
N VAL A 156 20.15 -40.51 -21.68
CA VAL A 156 18.83 -40.12 -21.16
C VAL A 156 18.10 -41.36 -20.66
N ASN A 157 17.93 -41.51 -19.34
CA ASN A 157 17.41 -42.74 -18.70
C ASN A 157 18.15 -44.01 -19.18
N ASP A 158 19.49 -44.01 -19.10
CA ASP A 158 20.39 -45.08 -19.56
C ASP A 158 20.29 -45.48 -21.05
N ARG A 159 19.74 -44.59 -21.89
CA ARG A 159 19.72 -44.75 -23.35
C ARG A 159 20.49 -43.62 -24.01
N LEU A 160 21.37 -43.95 -24.95
CA LEU A 160 22.02 -42.94 -25.79
C LEU A 160 21.00 -42.38 -26.80
N VAL A 161 20.92 -41.06 -26.89
CA VAL A 161 20.05 -40.28 -27.75
C VAL A 161 20.92 -39.27 -28.51
N PRO A 162 20.66 -38.97 -29.80
CA PRO A 162 21.35 -37.88 -30.50
C PRO A 162 21.17 -36.55 -29.77
N ALA A 163 22.24 -35.77 -29.59
CA ALA A 163 22.16 -34.47 -28.91
C ALA A 163 21.14 -33.51 -29.59
N THR A 164 20.93 -33.65 -30.90
CA THR A 164 19.92 -32.90 -31.67
C THR A 164 18.48 -33.09 -31.21
N ASP A 165 18.18 -34.21 -30.53
CA ASP A 165 16.85 -34.52 -29.98
C ASP A 165 16.74 -34.17 -28.48
N VAL A 166 17.70 -33.45 -27.91
CA VAL A 166 17.67 -32.94 -26.53
C VAL A 166 17.70 -31.42 -26.52
N ILE A 167 16.63 -30.80 -26.02
CA ILE A 167 16.55 -29.35 -25.79
C ILE A 167 16.96 -29.09 -24.34
N GLN A 168 18.22 -28.71 -24.15
CA GLN A 168 18.76 -28.19 -22.89
C GLN A 168 18.37 -26.72 -22.69
N PHE A 169 17.99 -26.37 -21.47
CA PHE A 169 17.82 -25.00 -20.97
C PHE A 169 18.80 -24.77 -19.83
N GLU A 170 19.42 -23.59 -19.77
CA GLU A 170 20.45 -23.26 -18.79
C GLU A 170 20.02 -22.01 -18.00
N SER A 171 20.01 -22.12 -16.67
CA SER A 171 19.65 -21.02 -15.78
C SER A 171 20.70 -19.91 -15.87
N PRO A 172 20.29 -18.62 -15.83
CA PRO A 172 21.24 -17.51 -15.71
C PRO A 172 21.74 -17.34 -14.26
N ASN A 173 21.15 -18.07 -13.31
CA ASN A 173 21.45 -18.06 -11.88
C ASN A 173 21.97 -19.43 -11.44
N ASP A 174 22.87 -19.46 -10.46
CA ASP A 174 23.35 -20.70 -9.85
C ASP A 174 22.23 -21.57 -9.26
N ALA A 175 22.42 -22.90 -9.31
CA ALA A 175 21.50 -23.88 -8.77
C ALA A 175 21.23 -23.66 -7.26
N LEU A 176 19.96 -23.41 -6.88
CA LEU A 176 19.59 -23.08 -5.49
C LEU A 176 19.94 -24.19 -4.49
N LEU A 177 19.98 -25.47 -4.94
CA LEU A 177 20.39 -26.60 -4.10
C LEU A 177 21.90 -26.64 -3.80
N VAL A 178 22.71 -25.82 -4.47
CA VAL A 178 24.15 -25.64 -4.23
C VAL A 178 24.40 -24.29 -3.57
N ALA A 179 24.04 -23.18 -4.24
CA ALA A 179 24.29 -21.83 -3.75
C ALA A 179 23.53 -21.53 -2.44
N GLY A 180 22.25 -21.92 -2.36
CA GLY A 180 21.42 -21.73 -1.16
C GLY A 180 21.68 -22.76 -0.05
N ALA A 181 22.51 -23.79 -0.27
CA ALA A 181 22.58 -24.98 0.58
C ALA A 181 22.99 -24.72 2.04
N ARG A 182 23.70 -23.61 2.31
CA ARG A 182 24.04 -23.17 3.67
C ARG A 182 22.84 -22.50 4.35
N ALA A 183 22.27 -21.46 3.74
CA ALA A 183 21.13 -20.71 4.28
C ALA A 183 19.91 -21.59 4.53
N ILE A 184 19.60 -22.52 3.61
CA ILE A 184 18.48 -23.46 3.75
C ILE A 184 18.70 -24.40 4.94
N ARG A 185 19.91 -24.96 5.12
CA ARG A 185 20.22 -25.78 6.30
C ARG A 185 20.20 -24.97 7.60
N THR A 186 20.61 -23.70 7.57
CA THR A 186 20.50 -22.80 8.73
C THR A 186 19.03 -22.58 9.11
N CYS A 187 18.15 -22.26 8.16
CA CYS A 187 16.72 -22.12 8.42
C CYS A 187 16.11 -23.40 9.01
N LEU A 188 16.35 -24.56 8.38
CA LEU A 188 15.83 -25.86 8.85
C LEU A 188 16.35 -26.22 10.25
N ARG A 189 17.60 -25.86 10.60
CA ARG A 189 18.13 -26.03 11.96
C ARG A 189 17.45 -25.08 12.96
N LEU A 190 17.27 -23.81 12.61
CA LEU A 190 16.60 -22.83 13.47
C LEU A 190 15.12 -23.18 13.70
N ASP A 191 14.44 -23.70 12.67
CA ASP A 191 13.06 -24.21 12.76
C ASP A 191 12.99 -25.46 13.66
N ALA A 192 13.93 -26.40 13.54
CA ALA A 192 14.02 -27.56 14.43
C ALA A 192 14.34 -27.15 15.89
N THR A 193 15.23 -26.18 16.10
CA THR A 193 15.51 -25.59 17.42
C THR A 193 14.28 -24.89 17.99
N ALA A 194 13.52 -24.16 17.18
CA ALA A 194 12.25 -23.54 17.61
C ALA A 194 11.20 -24.59 18.01
N SER A 195 11.07 -25.70 17.26
CA SER A 195 10.22 -26.84 17.67
C SER A 195 10.69 -27.41 19.00
N MET A 196 11.99 -27.67 19.17
CA MET A 196 12.52 -28.18 20.44
C MET A 196 12.19 -27.26 21.63
N TYR A 197 12.34 -25.94 21.49
CA TYR A 197 11.97 -24.99 22.54
C TYR A 197 10.45 -24.92 22.81
N ALA A 198 9.61 -25.21 21.82
CA ALA A 198 8.15 -25.28 21.99
C ALA A 198 7.68 -26.61 22.60
N ASP A 199 8.31 -27.73 22.24
CA ASP A 199 8.03 -29.07 22.76
C ASP A 199 8.54 -29.27 24.20
N GLU A 200 9.78 -28.81 24.47
CA GLU A 200 10.42 -28.90 25.79
C GLU A 200 11.53 -27.82 25.90
N PRO A 201 11.31 -26.67 26.54
CA PRO A 201 12.32 -25.62 26.73
C PRO A 201 13.41 -26.05 27.72
N MET A 202 14.27 -26.98 27.28
CA MET A 202 15.19 -27.71 28.14
C MET A 202 16.13 -26.79 28.92
N PRO A 203 16.15 -26.87 30.26
CA PRO A 203 17.16 -26.19 31.04
C PRO A 203 18.52 -26.87 30.83
N THR A 204 19.39 -26.20 30.09
CA THR A 204 20.83 -26.22 30.33
C THR A 204 21.11 -25.82 31.77
N GLY A 205 22.10 -26.44 32.39
CA GLY A 205 22.39 -26.27 33.80
C GLY A 205 23.43 -27.28 34.30
N TYR A 206 23.99 -27.00 35.48
CA TYR A 206 25.07 -27.77 36.08
C TYR A 206 24.76 -28.09 37.54
N PHE A 207 25.33 -29.19 38.04
CA PHE A 207 25.29 -29.51 39.46
C PHE A 207 26.47 -28.87 40.18
N SER A 208 26.24 -28.31 41.37
CA SER A 208 27.27 -27.92 42.32
C SER A 208 27.07 -28.67 43.63
N SER A 209 28.15 -28.97 44.35
CA SER A 209 28.07 -29.46 45.73
C SER A 209 27.39 -28.42 46.63
N THR A 210 26.55 -28.90 47.54
CA THR A 210 26.00 -28.06 48.63
C THR A 210 27.12 -27.75 49.64
N GLU A 211 27.12 -26.56 50.23
CA GLU A 211 28.17 -26.14 51.16
C GLU A 211 28.23 -27.07 52.39
N GLY A 212 29.41 -27.68 52.62
CA GLY A 212 29.62 -28.66 53.70
C GLY A 212 29.28 -30.12 53.35
N ALA A 213 28.97 -30.46 52.09
CA ALA A 213 28.83 -31.85 51.64
C ALA A 213 30.19 -32.53 51.40
N ASP A 214 30.28 -33.82 51.74
CA ASP A 214 31.43 -34.66 51.38
C ASP A 214 31.53 -34.85 49.84
N PRO A 215 32.75 -35.00 49.28
CA PRO A 215 32.93 -35.30 47.87
C PRO A 215 32.37 -36.69 47.53
N ALA A 216 31.48 -36.75 46.54
CA ALA A 216 30.95 -38.01 46.00
C ALA A 216 32.02 -38.78 45.19
N ASP A 217 31.89 -40.10 45.11
CA ASP A 217 32.75 -40.96 44.30
C ASP A 217 32.44 -40.77 42.80
N ASP A 218 33.46 -40.91 41.94
CA ASP A 218 33.36 -40.64 40.50
C ASP A 218 32.33 -41.57 39.83
N ASP A 219 32.28 -42.84 40.24
CA ASP A 219 31.30 -43.81 39.74
C ASP A 219 29.85 -43.44 40.13
N ASP A 220 29.62 -42.91 41.34
CA ASP A 220 28.30 -42.45 41.78
C ASP A 220 27.85 -41.19 41.02
N VAL A 221 28.78 -40.28 40.72
CA VAL A 221 28.51 -39.11 39.87
C VAL A 221 28.15 -39.55 38.45
N VAL A 222 28.88 -40.50 37.86
CA VAL A 222 28.58 -41.05 36.53
C VAL A 222 27.23 -41.77 36.52
N ASN A 223 26.90 -42.54 37.56
CA ASN A 223 25.60 -43.21 37.68
C ASN A 223 24.45 -42.20 37.80
N LEU A 224 24.60 -41.15 38.61
CA LEU A 224 23.61 -40.07 38.73
C LEU A 224 23.38 -39.35 37.41
N LEU A 225 24.45 -38.97 36.70
CA LEU A 225 24.36 -38.28 35.41
C LEU A 225 23.68 -39.15 34.33
N ASN A 226 23.95 -40.46 34.32
CA ASN A 226 23.26 -41.39 33.43
C ASN A 226 21.78 -41.56 33.78
N ALA A 227 21.43 -41.67 35.07
CA ALA A 227 20.05 -41.73 35.53
C ALA A 227 19.28 -40.44 35.20
N TRP A 228 19.89 -39.27 35.38
CA TRP A 228 19.33 -37.96 35.04
C TRP A 228 19.09 -37.82 33.52
N LYS A 229 20.06 -38.24 32.71
CA LYS A 229 19.97 -38.29 31.24
C LYS A 229 18.85 -39.23 30.76
N ALA A 230 18.67 -40.37 31.43
CA ALA A 230 17.57 -41.29 31.16
C ALA A 230 16.21 -40.72 31.57
N ALA A 231 16.10 -40.10 32.75
CA ALA A 231 14.87 -39.46 33.23
C ALA A 231 14.41 -38.35 32.29
N ARG A 232 15.31 -37.46 31.85
CA ARG A 232 15.01 -36.42 30.84
C ARG A 232 14.55 -37.03 29.52
N LYS A 233 15.26 -38.03 28.98
CA LYS A 233 14.84 -38.72 27.75
C LYS A 233 13.46 -39.40 27.86
N ALA A 234 13.07 -39.79 29.07
CA ALA A 234 11.76 -40.38 29.38
C ALA A 234 10.68 -39.36 29.78
N ARG A 235 10.99 -38.05 29.79
CA ARG A 235 10.11 -36.97 30.30
C ARG A 235 9.62 -37.21 31.75
N ALA A 236 10.43 -37.89 32.55
CA ALA A 236 10.10 -38.24 33.94
C ALA A 236 10.63 -37.18 34.93
N THR A 237 9.90 -36.97 36.03
CA THR A 237 10.33 -36.11 37.13
C THR A 237 11.66 -36.60 37.70
N ALA A 238 12.72 -35.81 37.54
CA ALA A 238 14.05 -36.17 37.97
C ALA A 238 14.31 -35.78 39.44
N TYR A 239 14.97 -36.66 40.18
CA TYR A 239 15.31 -36.47 41.59
C TYR A 239 16.70 -35.84 41.73
N VAL A 240 16.83 -34.85 42.63
CA VAL A 240 18.11 -34.20 42.98
C VAL A 240 18.48 -34.60 44.41
N PRO A 241 19.62 -35.28 44.65
CA PRO A 241 20.09 -35.61 46.00
C PRO A 241 20.48 -34.35 46.80
N ALA A 242 20.25 -34.34 48.12
CA ALA A 242 20.48 -33.17 48.98
C ALA A 242 21.94 -32.64 49.02
N ALA A 243 22.92 -33.47 48.68
CA ALA A 243 24.33 -33.09 48.55
C ALA A 243 24.64 -32.23 47.31
N LEU A 244 23.69 -32.11 46.38
CA LEU A 244 23.85 -31.41 45.11
C LEU A 244 22.75 -30.36 44.89
N THR A 245 23.15 -29.19 44.43
CA THR A 245 22.26 -28.13 43.94
C THR A 245 22.27 -28.14 42.41
N TYR A 246 21.08 -28.17 41.79
CA TYR A 246 20.94 -28.07 40.33
C TYR A 246 20.74 -26.61 39.92
N ASN A 247 21.77 -26.02 39.32
CA ASN A 247 21.77 -24.63 38.86
C ASN A 247 21.29 -24.58 37.41
N VAL A 248 20.17 -23.89 37.16
CA VAL A 248 19.63 -23.68 35.82
C VAL A 248 20.32 -22.50 35.14
N THR A 249 20.97 -22.76 34.01
CA THR A 249 21.52 -21.74 33.11
C THR A 249 20.70 -21.71 31.81
N GLN A 250 19.44 -21.26 31.92
CA GLN A 250 18.57 -21.01 30.77
C GLN A 250 18.82 -19.63 30.19
N PHE A 251 19.01 -19.57 28.88
CA PHE A 251 18.72 -18.38 28.08
C PHE A 251 17.28 -18.47 27.60
N THR A 252 16.54 -17.36 27.62
CA THR A 252 15.20 -17.32 27.00
C THR A 252 15.32 -17.31 25.47
N PRO A 253 14.29 -17.75 24.71
CA PRO A 253 14.29 -17.63 23.25
C PRO A 253 14.42 -16.17 22.74
N GLU A 254 14.04 -15.18 23.56
CA GLU A 254 14.29 -13.75 23.30
C GLU A 254 15.77 -13.39 23.46
N GLN A 255 16.44 -13.87 24.54
CA GLN A 255 17.88 -13.67 24.75
C GLN A 255 18.77 -14.37 23.72
N LEU A 256 18.24 -15.40 23.03
CA LEU A 256 18.91 -16.07 21.93
C LEU A 256 18.62 -15.42 20.55
N GLU A 257 17.79 -14.37 20.51
CA GLU A 257 17.33 -13.72 19.29
C GLU A 257 16.83 -14.69 18.19
N LEU A 258 16.27 -15.85 18.60
CA LEU A 258 16.02 -17.00 17.71
C LEU A 258 15.09 -16.64 16.53
N ALA A 259 14.17 -15.71 16.73
CA ALA A 259 13.28 -15.22 15.67
C ALA A 259 13.99 -14.28 14.68
N ASN A 260 14.94 -13.47 15.14
CA ASN A 260 15.75 -12.59 14.28
C ASN A 260 16.67 -13.44 13.40
N ALA A 261 17.29 -14.49 13.98
CA ALA A 261 18.05 -15.48 13.22
C ALA A 261 17.21 -16.18 12.15
N ARG A 262 15.94 -16.51 12.44
CA ARG A 262 15.00 -17.07 11.45
C ARG A 262 14.64 -16.07 10.35
N GLN A 263 14.35 -14.82 10.68
CA GLN A 263 14.11 -13.76 9.69
C GLN A 263 15.34 -13.52 8.79
N HIS A 264 16.55 -13.51 9.37
CA HIS A 264 17.80 -13.40 8.61
C HIS A 264 18.01 -14.60 7.67
N ALA A 265 17.75 -15.82 8.12
CA ALA A 265 17.86 -17.02 7.26
C ALA A 265 16.84 -17.01 6.10
N VAL A 266 15.61 -16.54 6.32
CA VAL A 266 14.62 -16.33 5.25
C VAL A 266 15.11 -15.27 4.25
N LEU A 267 15.74 -14.20 4.73
CA LEU A 267 16.29 -13.11 3.91
C LEU A 267 17.54 -13.54 3.12
N GLU A 268 18.39 -14.43 3.65
CA GLU A 268 19.44 -15.10 2.88
C GLU A 268 18.87 -15.98 1.76
N ILE A 269 17.79 -16.73 2.05
CA ILE A 269 17.09 -17.56 1.05
C ILE A 269 16.43 -16.70 -0.04
N ALA A 270 15.86 -15.54 0.31
CA ALA A 270 15.31 -14.57 -0.64
C ALA A 270 16.38 -14.11 -1.64
N ARG A 271 17.54 -13.67 -1.13
CA ARG A 271 18.71 -13.30 -1.94
C ARG A 271 19.19 -14.43 -2.84
N ALA A 272 19.33 -15.64 -2.29
CA ALA A 272 19.80 -16.81 -3.05
C ALA A 272 18.81 -17.29 -4.13
N ALA A 273 17.51 -17.01 -3.98
CA ALA A 273 16.48 -17.35 -4.95
C ALA A 273 16.16 -16.22 -5.96
N GLY A 274 16.76 -15.02 -5.80
CA GLY A 274 16.46 -13.86 -6.64
C GLY A 274 15.07 -13.25 -6.42
N VAL A 275 14.48 -13.44 -5.23
CA VAL A 275 13.14 -12.97 -4.87
C VAL A 275 13.24 -11.84 -3.84
N ASP A 276 12.37 -10.84 -3.94
CA ASP A 276 12.28 -9.77 -2.92
C ASP A 276 11.89 -10.36 -1.55
N PRO A 277 12.60 -10.03 -0.45
CA PRO A 277 12.23 -10.48 0.89
C PRO A 277 10.78 -10.14 1.31
N GLU A 278 10.20 -9.05 0.81
CA GLU A 278 8.82 -8.65 1.12
C GLU A 278 7.80 -9.65 0.55
N GLU A 279 8.08 -10.28 -0.60
CA GLU A 279 7.27 -11.36 -1.20
C GLU A 279 7.35 -12.70 -0.43
N LEU A 280 8.36 -12.84 0.45
CA LEU A 280 8.47 -13.93 1.44
C LEU A 280 7.96 -13.52 2.83
N GLY A 281 7.42 -12.32 3.00
CA GLY A 281 6.87 -11.81 4.26
C GLY A 281 7.89 -11.15 5.21
N VAL A 282 9.11 -10.87 4.74
CA VAL A 282 10.14 -10.15 5.52
C VAL A 282 10.22 -8.70 5.02
N SER A 283 9.55 -7.79 5.73
CA SER A 283 9.66 -6.35 5.44
C SER A 283 11.09 -5.87 5.63
N THR A 284 11.69 -5.30 4.57
CA THR A 284 13.04 -4.72 4.62
C THR A 284 13.04 -3.20 4.51
N THR A 285 11.91 -2.61 4.12
CA THR A 285 11.73 -1.16 4.07
C THR A 285 10.45 -0.72 4.77
N SER A 286 10.42 0.51 5.28
CA SER A 286 9.21 1.15 5.82
C SER A 286 8.34 1.83 4.74
N ARG A 287 8.46 1.42 3.47
CA ARG A 287 7.81 2.10 2.34
C ARG A 287 6.34 1.69 2.18
N THR A 288 5.46 2.33 2.95
CA THR A 288 4.01 2.12 2.93
C THR A 288 3.35 2.38 1.56
N TYR A 289 3.96 3.21 0.71
CA TYR A 289 3.38 3.68 -0.56
C TYR A 289 4.12 3.14 -1.78
N ALA A 290 3.87 1.88 -2.13
CA ALA A 290 4.25 1.29 -3.39
C ALA A 290 3.03 0.68 -4.09
N ASN A 291 2.68 1.21 -5.27
CA ASN A 291 1.57 0.74 -6.08
C ASN A 291 1.70 -0.77 -6.36
N GLN A 292 0.60 -1.51 -6.28
CA GLN A 292 0.61 -2.95 -6.55
C GLN A 292 1.01 -3.25 -8.01
N PHE A 293 0.68 -2.35 -8.95
CA PHE A 293 1.11 -2.46 -10.34
C PHE A 293 2.63 -2.39 -10.48
N ASP A 294 3.26 -1.38 -9.87
CA ASP A 294 4.71 -1.18 -9.93
C ASP A 294 5.48 -2.32 -9.26
N ARG A 295 4.94 -2.88 -8.16
CA ARG A 295 5.50 -4.09 -7.52
C ARG A 295 5.40 -5.33 -8.42
N ARG A 296 4.26 -5.58 -9.08
CA ARG A 296 4.14 -6.68 -10.06
C ARG A 296 5.10 -6.51 -11.24
N LYS A 297 5.28 -5.28 -11.72
CA LYS A 297 6.24 -4.98 -12.78
C LYS A 297 7.67 -5.24 -12.32
N ALA A 298 8.08 -4.75 -11.14
CA ALA A 298 9.40 -5.01 -10.57
C ALA A 298 9.68 -6.51 -10.39
N PHE A 299 8.69 -7.29 -9.94
CA PHE A 299 8.80 -8.75 -9.84
C PHE A 299 8.96 -9.43 -11.21
N VAL A 300 8.26 -8.95 -12.25
CA VAL A 300 8.44 -9.43 -13.63
C VAL A 300 9.83 -9.07 -14.17
N ASP A 301 10.30 -7.85 -13.95
CA ASP A 301 11.55 -7.35 -14.53
C ASP A 301 12.79 -7.94 -13.81
N PHE A 302 12.81 -7.98 -12.47
CA PHE A 302 13.97 -8.39 -11.68
C PHE A 302 14.01 -9.88 -11.29
N THR A 303 12.86 -10.52 -11.00
CA THR A 303 12.82 -11.94 -10.58
C THR A 303 12.47 -12.87 -11.75
N LEU A 304 11.36 -12.63 -12.44
CA LEU A 304 10.94 -13.53 -13.54
C LEU A 304 11.73 -13.29 -14.82
N GLY A 305 12.24 -12.07 -15.06
CA GLY A 305 12.85 -11.65 -16.31
C GLY A 305 13.99 -12.54 -16.78
N ALA A 306 14.84 -12.98 -15.85
CA ALA A 306 15.98 -13.85 -16.13
C ALA A 306 15.54 -15.24 -16.64
N TYR A 307 14.64 -15.91 -15.92
CA TYR A 307 14.08 -17.21 -16.33
C TYR A 307 13.23 -17.10 -17.61
N ARG A 308 12.46 -16.00 -17.75
CA ARG A 308 11.65 -15.69 -18.92
C ARG A 308 12.51 -15.58 -20.16
N GLN A 309 13.57 -14.77 -20.12
CA GLN A 309 14.45 -14.56 -21.27
C GLN A 309 15.15 -15.86 -21.70
N VAL A 310 15.67 -16.65 -20.76
CA VAL A 310 16.31 -17.95 -21.08
C VAL A 310 15.37 -18.88 -21.84
N ILE A 311 14.12 -19.03 -21.38
CA ILE A 311 13.15 -19.92 -22.04
C ILE A 311 12.75 -19.36 -23.42
N GLU A 312 12.49 -18.06 -23.53
CA GLU A 312 12.13 -17.41 -24.79
C GLU A 312 13.25 -17.50 -25.83
N ASP A 313 14.47 -17.14 -25.46
CA ASP A 313 15.61 -17.09 -26.38
C ASP A 313 16.07 -18.52 -26.74
N ARG A 314 16.01 -19.50 -25.82
CA ARG A 314 16.29 -20.92 -26.13
C ARG A 314 15.28 -21.53 -27.09
N LEU A 315 13.99 -21.24 -26.93
CA LEU A 315 12.94 -21.72 -27.85
C LEU A 315 12.94 -20.95 -29.18
N SER A 316 13.52 -19.75 -29.21
CA SER A 316 13.77 -18.96 -30.43
C SER A 316 15.00 -19.44 -31.23
N MET A 317 15.72 -20.46 -30.77
CA MET A 317 16.84 -21.05 -31.51
C MET A 317 16.36 -21.91 -32.69
N ARG A 318 17.21 -21.98 -33.72
CA ARG A 318 16.88 -22.51 -35.06
C ARG A 318 16.72 -24.03 -35.14
N ASP A 319 16.99 -24.74 -34.05
CA ASP A 319 16.74 -26.16 -33.85
C ASP A 319 15.31 -26.43 -33.32
N VAL A 320 14.70 -25.45 -32.64
CA VAL A 320 13.36 -25.54 -32.04
C VAL A 320 12.32 -24.78 -32.87
N THR A 321 12.62 -23.57 -33.34
CA THR A 321 11.69 -22.76 -34.14
C THR A 321 12.27 -22.31 -35.47
N ARG A 322 11.36 -22.10 -36.44
CA ARG A 322 11.70 -21.75 -37.83
C ARG A 322 12.42 -20.41 -37.90
N ARG A 323 13.43 -20.29 -38.78
CA ARG A 323 14.10 -19.02 -39.08
C ARG A 323 13.08 -17.93 -39.45
N GLY A 324 13.13 -16.81 -38.75
CA GLY A 324 12.19 -15.68 -38.92
C GLY A 324 11.06 -15.65 -37.89
N TYR A 325 10.97 -16.66 -37.03
CA TYR A 325 10.09 -16.69 -35.86
C TYR A 325 10.93 -16.54 -34.59
N PHE A 326 10.29 -16.06 -33.52
CA PHE A 326 10.82 -16.01 -32.16
C PHE A 326 9.68 -16.27 -31.17
N VAL A 327 10.00 -16.71 -29.95
CA VAL A 327 9.00 -17.09 -28.93
C VAL A 327 8.98 -16.05 -27.81
N ARG A 328 7.79 -15.63 -27.36
CA ARG A 328 7.61 -14.76 -26.18
C ARG A 328 6.45 -15.23 -25.31
N PHE A 329 6.55 -15.01 -24.00
CA PHE A 329 5.41 -15.16 -23.08
C PHE A 329 4.43 -13.99 -23.25
N ASN A 330 3.13 -14.27 -23.22
CA ASN A 330 2.13 -13.22 -23.04
C ASN A 330 2.10 -12.81 -21.55
N LEU A 331 2.37 -11.54 -21.26
CA LEU A 331 2.39 -10.99 -19.90
C LEU A 331 1.16 -10.14 -19.58
N ASP A 332 0.28 -9.89 -20.55
CA ASP A 332 -0.79 -8.89 -20.48
C ASP A 332 -1.87 -9.25 -19.45
N SER A 333 -2.06 -10.56 -19.21
CA SER A 333 -2.93 -11.08 -18.14
C SER A 333 -2.33 -10.93 -16.74
N PHE A 334 -1.00 -10.91 -16.60
CA PHE A 334 -0.27 -10.75 -15.33
C PHE A 334 -0.08 -9.27 -14.97
N LEU A 335 0.26 -8.46 -15.97
CA LEU A 335 0.44 -7.01 -15.91
C LEU A 335 -0.86 -6.24 -16.17
N ARG A 336 -2.03 -6.87 -16.10
CA ARG A 336 -3.32 -6.21 -16.26
C ARG A 336 -3.55 -5.21 -15.12
N SER A 337 -3.51 -3.91 -15.44
CA SER A 337 -3.86 -2.81 -14.54
C SER A 337 -5.33 -2.88 -14.11
N ASP A 338 -5.73 -2.03 -13.15
CA ASP A 338 -7.12 -1.95 -12.74
C ASP A 338 -8.04 -1.58 -13.95
N PRO A 339 -9.31 -2.01 -13.95
CA PRO A 339 -10.20 -1.77 -15.08
C PRO A 339 -10.49 -0.29 -15.37
N LYS A 340 -10.35 0.62 -14.40
CA LYS A 340 -10.63 2.05 -14.60
C LYS A 340 -9.48 2.71 -15.35
N THR A 341 -8.26 2.67 -14.79
CA THR A 341 -7.06 3.29 -15.39
C THR A 341 -6.79 2.76 -16.81
N ARG A 342 -7.04 1.47 -17.06
CA ARG A 342 -6.90 0.88 -18.40
C ARG A 342 -7.92 1.44 -19.41
N MET A 343 -9.19 1.54 -19.02
CA MET A 343 -10.23 2.08 -19.90
C MET A 343 -10.07 3.59 -20.13
N GLU A 344 -9.60 4.34 -19.14
CA GLU A 344 -9.20 5.75 -19.29
C GLU A 344 -8.03 5.90 -20.28
N THR A 345 -7.06 5.00 -20.23
CA THR A 345 -5.94 4.93 -21.19
C THR A 345 -6.41 4.60 -22.61
N TYR A 346 -7.39 3.70 -22.78
CA TYR A 346 -8.00 3.41 -24.09
C TYR A 346 -8.80 4.60 -24.64
N VAL A 347 -9.48 5.37 -23.79
CA VAL A 347 -10.18 6.61 -24.22
C VAL A 347 -9.18 7.66 -24.71
N LEU A 348 -8.07 7.86 -23.99
CA LEU A 348 -7.00 8.76 -24.41
C LEU A 348 -6.33 8.26 -25.71
N GLY A 349 -6.09 6.96 -25.84
CA GLY A 349 -5.53 6.35 -27.06
C GLY A 349 -6.44 6.51 -28.28
N LEU A 350 -7.76 6.39 -28.13
CA LEU A 350 -8.74 6.71 -29.17
C LEU A 350 -8.72 8.20 -29.55
N GLN A 351 -8.60 9.09 -28.56
CA GLN A 351 -8.57 10.54 -28.79
C GLN A 351 -7.29 10.99 -29.53
N VAL A 352 -6.15 10.35 -29.26
CA VAL A 352 -4.86 10.61 -29.91
C VAL A 352 -4.70 9.85 -31.24
N GLY A 353 -5.61 8.91 -31.55
CA GLY A 353 -5.51 8.04 -32.74
C GLY A 353 -4.43 6.96 -32.63
N ALA A 354 -4.02 6.62 -31.42
CA ALA A 354 -3.04 5.58 -31.12
C ALA A 354 -3.65 4.16 -31.03
N TYR A 355 -4.98 4.06 -30.90
CA TYR A 355 -5.74 2.81 -30.97
C TYR A 355 -7.07 3.02 -31.70
N ASP A 356 -7.53 2.03 -32.47
CA ASP A 356 -8.92 1.90 -32.93
C ASP A 356 -9.77 1.00 -32.00
N ARG A 357 -11.10 1.09 -32.14
CA ARG A 357 -12.09 0.22 -31.51
C ARG A 357 -11.96 -1.25 -31.89
N ALA A 358 -11.38 -1.61 -33.03
CA ALA A 358 -11.03 -2.99 -33.34
C ALA A 358 -9.88 -3.49 -32.45
N GLU A 359 -8.80 -2.72 -32.36
CA GLU A 359 -7.59 -3.05 -31.59
C GLU A 359 -7.86 -3.12 -30.09
N ILE A 360 -8.64 -2.17 -29.55
CA ILE A 360 -9.07 -2.17 -28.14
C ILE A 360 -9.93 -3.40 -27.81
N ARG A 361 -10.66 -3.97 -28.76
CA ARG A 361 -11.40 -5.22 -28.53
C ARG A 361 -10.49 -6.43 -28.47
N ASP A 362 -9.48 -6.47 -29.34
CA ASP A 362 -8.47 -7.54 -29.38
C ASP A 362 -7.66 -7.57 -28.06
N LEU A 363 -7.16 -6.41 -27.62
CA LEU A 363 -6.47 -6.20 -26.34
C LEU A 363 -7.30 -6.55 -25.09
N GLU A 364 -8.62 -6.66 -25.25
CA GLU A 364 -9.59 -6.95 -24.20
C GLU A 364 -10.22 -8.35 -24.33
N ASP A 365 -9.61 -9.24 -25.12
CA ASP A 365 -10.05 -10.62 -25.35
C ASP A 365 -11.45 -10.74 -25.99
N LYS A 366 -11.89 -9.74 -26.77
CA LYS A 366 -13.27 -9.65 -27.32
C LYS A 366 -13.29 -9.84 -28.84
N PRO A 367 -14.20 -10.65 -29.40
CA PRO A 367 -14.26 -10.89 -30.83
C PRO A 367 -14.49 -9.59 -31.62
N ALA A 368 -13.89 -9.50 -32.81
CA ALA A 368 -14.08 -8.38 -33.73
C ALA A 368 -15.57 -8.10 -34.00
N LEU A 369 -15.92 -6.83 -34.21
CA LEU A 369 -17.27 -6.46 -34.64
C LEU A 369 -17.46 -6.92 -36.10
N PRO A 370 -18.66 -7.41 -36.48
CA PRO A 370 -18.96 -7.68 -37.88
C PRO A 370 -18.82 -6.38 -38.68
N ALA A 371 -18.11 -6.45 -39.81
CA ALA A 371 -17.87 -5.28 -40.65
C ALA A 371 -19.20 -4.65 -41.10
N PRO A 372 -19.34 -3.31 -41.10
CA PRO A 372 -20.53 -2.66 -41.62
C PRO A 372 -20.71 -3.03 -43.10
N LEU A 373 -21.94 -3.39 -43.46
CA LEU A 373 -22.33 -3.58 -44.86
C LEU A 373 -22.08 -2.26 -45.60
N HIS A 374 -21.43 -2.32 -46.77
CA HIS A 374 -21.00 -1.12 -47.49
C HIS A 374 -22.19 -0.24 -47.87
N GLU A 375 -22.24 0.98 -47.33
CA GLU A 375 -22.98 2.07 -47.96
C GLU A 375 -22.15 2.62 -49.14
N ALA A 376 -22.83 2.94 -50.25
CA ALA A 376 -22.16 3.31 -51.50
C ALA A 376 -21.59 4.74 -51.43
N PRO A 377 -20.44 5.01 -52.09
CA PRO A 377 -19.81 6.33 -52.04
C PRO A 377 -20.66 7.39 -52.77
N VAL A 378 -21.13 8.39 -52.02
CA VAL A 378 -21.81 9.56 -52.57
C VAL A 378 -20.76 10.58 -53.01
N THR A 379 -20.80 11.01 -54.28
CA THR A 379 -19.82 11.94 -54.84
C THR A 379 -20.06 13.37 -54.37
N ALA A 380 -19.10 13.93 -53.64
CA ALA A 380 -19.07 15.34 -53.31
C ALA A 380 -18.77 16.19 -54.56
N SER A 381 -19.61 17.19 -54.82
CA SER A 381 -19.35 18.29 -55.77
C SER A 381 -19.20 19.58 -54.99
N ALA A 382 -18.09 20.29 -55.19
CA ALA A 382 -17.77 21.51 -54.46
C ALA A 382 -18.24 22.75 -55.23
N GLU A 383 -18.88 23.68 -54.52
CA GLU A 383 -18.95 25.10 -54.93
C GLU A 383 -18.26 25.96 -53.86
N THR A 384 -17.63 27.04 -54.30
CA THR A 384 -16.68 27.83 -53.50
C THR A 384 -17.36 28.98 -52.75
N PHE A 385 -17.07 29.11 -51.47
CA PHE A 385 -17.36 30.32 -50.70
C PHE A 385 -16.42 31.46 -51.12
N ASN A 386 -16.94 32.69 -51.05
CA ASN A 386 -16.19 33.92 -51.28
C ASN A 386 -16.71 34.96 -50.28
N GLU A 387 -15.84 35.48 -49.41
CA GLU A 387 -16.22 36.39 -48.32
C GLU A 387 -16.48 37.82 -48.84
N PRO A 388 -17.22 38.64 -48.06
CA PRO A 388 -16.50 39.57 -47.19
C PRO A 388 -17.08 39.72 -45.77
N GLU A 389 -16.28 40.28 -44.87
CA GLU A 389 -16.57 40.52 -43.46
C GLU A 389 -17.82 41.38 -43.19
N ILE A 390 -18.70 40.94 -42.28
CA ILE A 390 -19.56 41.81 -41.46
C ILE A 390 -19.58 41.24 -40.04
N ALA A 391 -19.42 42.12 -39.04
CA ALA A 391 -19.27 41.73 -37.63
C ALA A 391 -20.52 41.01 -37.07
N VAL A 392 -20.31 39.82 -36.48
CA VAL A 392 -21.37 39.00 -35.87
C VAL A 392 -21.47 39.28 -34.37
N ARG A 393 -22.63 39.76 -33.92
CA ARG A 393 -23.04 39.62 -32.52
C ARG A 393 -23.51 38.18 -32.29
N MET A 394 -23.07 37.55 -31.22
CA MET A 394 -23.55 36.21 -30.86
C MET A 394 -24.91 36.29 -30.15
N ASP A 395 -26.00 36.27 -30.92
CA ASP A 395 -27.32 35.91 -30.41
C ASP A 395 -27.40 34.36 -30.34
N ALA A 396 -27.29 33.81 -29.13
CA ALA A 396 -27.33 32.37 -28.90
C ALA A 396 -28.73 31.80 -29.19
N THR A 397 -28.86 31.03 -30.27
CA THR A 397 -30.10 30.27 -30.55
C THR A 397 -30.05 28.94 -29.79
N SER A 398 -30.99 28.76 -28.85
CA SER A 398 -30.97 27.68 -27.88
C SER A 398 -31.37 26.31 -28.45
N SER A 399 -30.57 25.27 -28.19
CA SER A 399 -31.12 23.93 -27.98
C SER A 399 -31.94 23.91 -26.68
N ALA A 400 -32.92 23.00 -26.55
CA ALA A 400 -33.91 23.04 -25.47
C ALA A 400 -33.41 22.51 -24.09
N GLN A 401 -32.34 23.12 -23.56
CA GLN A 401 -31.78 22.80 -22.24
C GLN A 401 -32.82 22.90 -21.11
N PHE A 402 -32.77 21.92 -20.19
CA PHE A 402 -33.51 21.98 -18.94
C PHE A 402 -32.95 23.11 -18.06
N SER A 403 -33.84 23.93 -17.49
CA SER A 403 -33.51 25.17 -16.80
C SER A 403 -34.52 25.46 -15.69
N VAL A 404 -34.02 26.04 -14.60
CA VAL A 404 -34.79 26.37 -13.39
C VAL A 404 -34.61 27.85 -13.06
N ASP A 405 -35.72 28.55 -12.85
CA ASP A 405 -35.77 29.93 -12.37
C ASP A 405 -36.49 29.92 -11.02
N VAL A 406 -35.73 30.18 -9.96
CA VAL A 406 -36.21 30.11 -8.57
C VAL A 406 -37.08 31.33 -8.21
N GLU A 407 -36.77 32.50 -8.77
CA GLU A 407 -37.50 33.75 -8.48
C GLU A 407 -38.89 33.75 -9.15
N ALA A 408 -38.96 33.40 -10.44
CA ALA A 408 -40.21 33.20 -11.14
C ALA A 408 -40.94 31.91 -10.71
N ARG A 409 -40.21 30.98 -10.08
CA ARG A 409 -40.62 29.60 -9.73
C ARG A 409 -41.08 28.83 -10.97
N THR A 410 -40.23 28.79 -11.98
CA THR A 410 -40.52 28.13 -13.25
C THR A 410 -39.44 27.12 -13.62
N ILE A 411 -39.86 25.98 -14.15
CA ILE A 411 -38.99 24.93 -14.68
C ILE A 411 -39.32 24.76 -16.16
N ARG A 412 -38.33 24.80 -17.04
CA ARG A 412 -38.47 24.64 -18.49
C ARG A 412 -37.53 23.55 -18.99
N GLY A 413 -37.99 22.68 -19.88
CA GLY A 413 -37.13 21.67 -20.51
C GLY A 413 -37.83 20.86 -21.58
N LEU A 414 -37.06 20.02 -22.28
CA LEU A 414 -37.58 19.07 -23.26
C LEU A 414 -38.31 17.92 -22.54
N ALA A 415 -39.61 17.75 -22.77
CA ALA A 415 -40.42 16.69 -22.16
C ALA A 415 -40.52 15.43 -23.04
N VAL A 416 -40.43 15.57 -24.37
CA VAL A 416 -40.35 14.45 -25.33
C VAL A 416 -39.52 14.87 -26.55
N PRO A 417 -38.37 14.26 -26.82
CA PRO A 417 -37.71 14.37 -28.13
C PRO A 417 -38.49 13.60 -29.21
N TYR A 418 -38.71 14.21 -30.38
CA TYR A 418 -39.34 13.54 -31.52
C TYR A 418 -38.35 12.63 -32.25
N GLY A 419 -38.87 11.57 -32.89
CA GLY A 419 -38.06 10.60 -33.63
C GLY A 419 -37.17 9.68 -32.78
N ARG A 420 -36.93 9.99 -31.51
CA ARG A 420 -36.24 9.10 -30.54
C ARG A 420 -37.17 8.00 -30.00
N SER A 421 -36.59 6.90 -29.52
CA SER A 421 -37.34 5.79 -28.91
C SER A 421 -36.93 5.55 -27.45
N ALA A 422 -37.91 5.54 -26.55
CA ALA A 422 -37.74 5.24 -25.11
C ALA A 422 -38.39 3.90 -24.75
N THR A 423 -37.95 3.26 -23.66
CA THR A 423 -38.64 2.07 -23.12
C THR A 423 -39.48 2.47 -21.91
N SER A 424 -40.80 2.25 -21.96
CA SER A 424 -41.72 2.50 -20.84
C SER A 424 -42.88 1.50 -20.85
N GLY A 425 -43.31 1.06 -19.67
CA GLY A 425 -44.36 0.03 -19.52
C GLY A 425 -44.03 -1.31 -20.19
N GLY A 426 -42.74 -1.65 -20.33
CA GLY A 426 -42.29 -2.87 -21.02
C GLY A 426 -42.34 -2.80 -22.56
N ARG A 427 -42.58 -1.62 -23.16
CA ARG A 427 -42.59 -1.42 -24.62
C ARG A 427 -41.68 -0.28 -25.04
N LYS A 428 -41.18 -0.32 -26.27
CA LYS A 428 -40.47 0.81 -26.89
C LYS A 428 -41.48 1.75 -27.55
N TRP A 429 -41.46 3.02 -27.18
CA TRP A 429 -42.34 4.07 -27.71
C TRP A 429 -41.53 5.12 -28.48
N GLN A 430 -42.09 5.60 -29.59
CA GLN A 430 -41.55 6.70 -30.39
C GLN A 430 -42.68 7.68 -30.71
N PHE A 431 -42.41 8.97 -30.59
CA PHE A 431 -43.39 10.05 -30.84
C PHE A 431 -42.93 10.96 -31.98
N ALA A 432 -43.89 11.68 -32.56
CA ALA A 432 -43.68 12.68 -33.59
C ALA A 432 -44.52 13.94 -33.31
N LYS A 433 -44.17 15.04 -33.98
CA LYS A 433 -44.89 16.31 -34.05
C LYS A 433 -46.41 16.12 -34.11
N GLY A 434 -47.18 16.85 -33.29
CA GLY A 434 -48.65 16.84 -33.31
C GLY A 434 -49.35 15.54 -32.86
N VAL A 435 -48.62 14.51 -32.40
CA VAL A 435 -49.21 13.24 -31.92
C VAL A 435 -49.79 13.36 -30.51
N LEU A 436 -49.24 14.26 -29.69
CA LEU A 436 -49.64 14.47 -28.30
C LEU A 436 -50.83 15.43 -28.20
N GLN A 437 -51.94 14.97 -27.62
CA GLN A 437 -53.19 15.72 -27.54
C GLN A 437 -53.46 16.22 -26.12
N PHE A 438 -53.61 17.53 -25.95
CA PHE A 438 -54.03 18.19 -24.72
C PHE A 438 -55.06 19.29 -25.02
N ALA A 439 -56.06 19.44 -24.16
CA ALA A 439 -57.20 20.36 -24.42
C ALA A 439 -56.94 21.82 -24.00
N ASP A 440 -56.02 22.04 -23.06
CA ASP A 440 -55.59 23.34 -22.54
C ASP A 440 -54.26 23.12 -21.82
N VAL A 441 -53.26 23.97 -22.10
CA VAL A 441 -51.96 23.98 -21.43
C VAL A 441 -52.13 24.00 -19.91
N SER A 442 -53.04 24.82 -19.38
CA SER A 442 -53.22 25.00 -17.93
C SER A 442 -53.74 23.74 -17.21
N ARG A 443 -54.26 22.76 -17.95
CA ARG A 443 -54.73 21.47 -17.43
C ARG A 443 -53.60 20.47 -17.23
N VAL A 444 -52.54 20.51 -18.03
CA VAL A 444 -51.36 19.66 -17.84
C VAL A 444 -50.67 20.04 -16.53
N LYS A 445 -50.49 19.07 -15.64
CA LYS A 445 -49.88 19.27 -14.32
C LYS A 445 -48.42 18.86 -14.34
N LEU A 446 -47.63 19.53 -13.48
CA LEU A 446 -46.33 19.03 -13.07
C LEU A 446 -46.57 18.12 -11.86
N LEU A 447 -46.25 16.83 -11.99
CA LEU A 447 -46.25 15.89 -10.86
C LEU A 447 -44.82 15.61 -10.39
N ALA A 448 -44.68 15.11 -9.16
CA ALA A 448 -43.46 14.46 -8.71
C ALA A 448 -43.51 12.97 -9.09
N ASN A 449 -42.55 12.49 -9.89
CA ASN A 449 -42.34 11.06 -10.19
C ASN A 449 -43.61 10.25 -10.57
N HIS A 450 -44.47 10.81 -11.41
CA HIS A 450 -45.73 10.21 -11.87
C HIS A 450 -46.74 9.88 -10.75
N ASP A 451 -46.61 10.43 -9.53
CA ASP A 451 -47.65 10.31 -8.49
C ASP A 451 -48.78 11.33 -8.72
N TRP A 452 -49.93 10.83 -9.15
CA TRP A 452 -51.17 11.57 -9.39
C TRP A 452 -51.75 12.27 -8.14
N LYS A 453 -51.23 11.98 -6.94
CA LYS A 453 -51.56 12.70 -5.69
C LYS A 453 -50.62 13.88 -5.41
N GLN A 454 -49.47 13.96 -6.08
CA GLN A 454 -48.41 14.95 -5.81
C GLN A 454 -48.26 15.95 -6.97
N ALA A 455 -49.32 16.71 -7.24
CA ALA A 455 -49.29 17.81 -8.19
C ALA A 455 -48.53 19.03 -7.61
N ILE A 456 -47.26 19.18 -8.01
CA ILE A 456 -46.33 20.22 -7.58
C ILE A 456 -46.39 21.49 -8.45
N GLY A 457 -47.09 21.47 -9.59
CA GLY A 457 -47.22 22.64 -10.47
C GLY A 457 -48.21 22.47 -11.62
N LYS A 458 -48.22 23.43 -12.55
CA LYS A 458 -48.98 23.36 -13.81
C LYS A 458 -48.18 23.94 -14.97
N ALA A 459 -48.44 23.46 -16.19
CA ALA A 459 -47.85 24.05 -17.38
C ALA A 459 -48.36 25.48 -17.60
N ILE A 460 -47.48 26.32 -18.14
CA ILE A 460 -47.76 27.68 -18.60
C ILE A 460 -47.41 27.88 -20.08
N ALA A 461 -46.51 27.05 -20.64
CA ALA A 461 -46.29 26.89 -22.07
C ALA A 461 -46.01 25.41 -22.42
N LEU A 462 -46.40 25.00 -23.63
CA LEU A 462 -46.14 23.68 -24.22
C LEU A 462 -45.86 23.91 -25.71
N ASP A 463 -44.58 23.97 -26.06
CA ASP A 463 -44.09 24.39 -27.37
C ASP A 463 -43.73 23.12 -28.18
N ASP A 464 -44.53 22.79 -29.18
CA ASP A 464 -44.24 21.71 -30.15
C ASP A 464 -43.20 22.23 -31.15
N THR A 465 -41.92 21.95 -30.89
CA THR A 465 -40.77 22.34 -31.74
C THR A 465 -40.47 21.25 -32.78
N GLU A 466 -39.43 21.39 -33.60
CA GLU A 466 -39.02 20.30 -34.50
C GLU A 466 -38.21 19.22 -33.76
N GLU A 467 -37.48 19.60 -32.70
CA GLU A 467 -36.73 18.68 -31.84
C GLU A 467 -37.63 17.86 -30.91
N GLY A 468 -38.75 18.44 -30.44
CA GLY A 468 -39.63 17.79 -29.48
C GLY A 468 -40.67 18.70 -28.84
N LEU A 469 -41.41 18.16 -27.86
CA LEU A 469 -42.29 18.95 -27.00
C LEU A 469 -41.47 19.58 -25.87
N VAL A 470 -41.28 20.90 -25.92
CA VAL A 470 -40.65 21.67 -24.84
C VAL A 470 -41.76 22.17 -23.91
N ALA A 471 -41.59 22.00 -22.60
CA ALA A 471 -42.61 22.31 -21.62
C ALA A 471 -42.08 23.28 -20.56
N THR A 472 -42.89 24.29 -20.23
CA THR A 472 -42.60 25.27 -19.17
C THR A 472 -43.67 25.21 -18.10
N PHE A 473 -43.29 25.01 -16.85
CA PHE A 473 -44.18 24.87 -15.70
C PHE A 473 -43.98 25.99 -14.70
N LYS A 474 -45.05 26.38 -14.01
CA LYS A 474 -44.98 27.17 -12.78
C LYS A 474 -45.18 26.27 -11.56
N VAL A 475 -44.20 26.28 -10.67
CA VAL A 475 -44.17 25.45 -9.45
C VAL A 475 -45.03 26.11 -8.36
N ALA A 476 -45.88 25.32 -7.71
CA ALA A 476 -46.75 25.77 -6.63
C ALA A 476 -45.94 26.25 -5.41
N ARG A 477 -46.54 27.10 -4.57
CA ARG A 477 -45.93 27.57 -3.31
C ARG A 477 -46.27 26.60 -2.18
N GLY A 478 -45.34 26.37 -1.26
CA GLY A 478 -45.48 25.45 -0.13
C GLY A 478 -44.61 24.20 -0.29
N ALA A 479 -44.30 23.54 0.83
CA ALA A 479 -43.17 22.63 1.00
C ALA A 479 -42.93 21.61 -0.13
N ALA A 480 -43.97 20.99 -0.69
CA ALA A 480 -43.81 20.03 -1.79
C ALA A 480 -43.30 20.68 -3.09
N GLY A 481 -43.72 21.90 -3.39
CA GLY A 481 -43.23 22.68 -4.53
C GLY A 481 -41.90 23.39 -4.24
N ASP A 482 -41.66 23.80 -2.99
CA ASP A 482 -40.37 24.37 -2.58
C ASP A 482 -39.25 23.32 -2.66
N ASN A 483 -39.49 22.11 -2.12
CA ASN A 483 -38.58 20.98 -2.21
C ASN A 483 -38.35 20.52 -3.67
N ALA A 484 -39.40 20.48 -4.49
CA ALA A 484 -39.26 20.12 -5.91
C ALA A 484 -38.51 21.17 -6.74
N LEU A 485 -38.52 22.44 -6.33
CA LEU A 485 -37.76 23.52 -6.97
C LEU A 485 -36.26 23.42 -6.62
N ALA A 486 -35.94 23.24 -5.33
CA ALA A 486 -34.57 23.03 -4.87
C ALA A 486 -33.94 21.76 -5.48
N LEU A 487 -34.66 20.62 -5.47
CA LEU A 487 -34.16 19.38 -6.08
C LEU A 487 -33.96 19.50 -7.60
N ALA A 488 -34.62 20.44 -8.29
CA ALA A 488 -34.38 20.71 -9.71
C ALA A 488 -33.19 21.66 -9.92
N GLU A 489 -32.99 22.63 -9.03
CA GLU A 489 -31.83 23.54 -8.99
C GLU A 489 -30.53 22.79 -8.70
N ASP A 490 -30.53 21.90 -7.70
CA ASP A 490 -29.42 21.01 -7.35
C ASP A 490 -29.15 19.91 -8.40
N GLY A 491 -29.91 19.86 -9.50
CA GLY A 491 -29.77 18.85 -10.55
C GLY A 491 -30.15 17.43 -10.13
N VAL A 492 -30.81 17.25 -8.98
CA VAL A 492 -31.24 15.93 -8.47
C VAL A 492 -32.47 15.42 -9.24
N TRP A 493 -33.40 16.30 -9.58
CA TRP A 493 -34.55 16.02 -10.46
C TRP A 493 -34.40 16.83 -11.76
N ASP A 494 -33.41 16.45 -12.57
CA ASP A 494 -32.93 17.07 -13.81
C ASP A 494 -33.76 16.77 -15.07
N GLY A 495 -34.84 15.99 -14.94
CA GLY A 495 -35.55 15.41 -16.07
C GLY A 495 -37.06 15.64 -16.08
N LEU A 496 -37.62 15.75 -17.29
CA LEU A 496 -39.07 15.78 -17.55
C LEU A 496 -39.53 14.51 -18.27
N SER A 497 -40.68 13.97 -17.88
CA SER A 497 -41.22 12.71 -18.41
C SER A 497 -42.74 12.79 -18.61
N ILE A 498 -43.26 12.41 -19.78
CA ILE A 498 -44.72 12.44 -20.06
C ILE A 498 -45.50 11.30 -19.40
N GLY A 499 -46.63 11.64 -18.81
CA GLY A 499 -47.70 10.69 -18.50
C GLY A 499 -48.80 10.73 -19.57
N LEU A 500 -49.02 9.59 -20.23
CA LEU A 500 -50.15 9.44 -21.14
C LEU A 500 -51.46 9.17 -20.38
N GLY A 501 -52.57 9.59 -20.97
CA GLY A 501 -53.92 9.34 -20.47
C GLY A 501 -54.42 7.91 -20.73
N ASP A 502 -55.75 7.75 -20.79
CA ASP A 502 -56.43 6.47 -20.97
C ASP A 502 -55.78 5.60 -22.07
N PRO A 503 -55.21 4.42 -21.73
CA PRO A 503 -54.56 3.54 -22.70
C PRO A 503 -55.47 3.07 -23.84
N SER A 504 -56.79 3.06 -23.65
CA SER A 504 -57.77 2.72 -24.69
C SER A 504 -57.91 3.80 -25.77
N LEU A 505 -57.41 5.01 -25.53
CA LEU A 505 -57.40 6.14 -26.48
C LEU A 505 -56.06 6.28 -27.23
N ILE A 506 -54.99 5.64 -26.78
CA ILE A 506 -53.70 5.64 -27.48
C ILE A 506 -53.83 4.85 -28.80
N ARG A 507 -53.33 5.41 -29.89
CA ARG A 507 -53.19 4.76 -31.20
C ARG A 507 -51.72 4.76 -31.59
N PHE A 508 -51.23 3.62 -32.07
CA PHE A 508 -49.86 3.44 -32.52
C PHE A 508 -49.80 2.43 -33.67
N THR A 509 -48.76 2.52 -34.48
CA THR A 509 -48.38 1.46 -35.44
C THR A 509 -47.06 0.84 -35.00
N GLU A 510 -47.00 -0.48 -34.91
CA GLU A 510 -45.77 -1.17 -34.58
C GLU A 510 -44.85 -1.30 -35.81
N ARG A 511 -43.58 -0.91 -35.67
CA ARG A 511 -42.54 -1.03 -36.69
C ARG A 511 -41.26 -1.53 -36.03
N ASN A 512 -40.73 -2.67 -36.48
CA ASN A 512 -39.47 -3.25 -35.98
C ASN A 512 -39.40 -3.38 -34.44
N GLY A 513 -40.52 -3.70 -33.77
CA GLY A 513 -40.62 -3.79 -32.30
C GLY A 513 -40.68 -2.44 -31.56
N ILE A 514 -40.96 -1.34 -32.27
CA ILE A 514 -41.20 -0.01 -31.70
C ILE A 514 -42.66 0.39 -31.97
N ALA A 515 -43.38 0.79 -30.92
CA ALA A 515 -44.71 1.38 -31.01
C ALA A 515 -44.58 2.86 -31.38
N VAL A 516 -44.75 3.17 -32.67
CA VAL A 516 -44.76 4.54 -33.18
C VAL A 516 -46.15 5.12 -32.93
N ALA A 517 -46.26 6.07 -32.01
CA ALA A 517 -47.54 6.68 -31.65
C ALA A 517 -48.10 7.51 -32.82
N THR A 518 -49.41 7.39 -33.06
CA THR A 518 -50.15 8.12 -34.10
C THR A 518 -51.25 9.01 -33.52
N SER A 519 -51.68 8.75 -32.29
CA SER A 519 -52.52 9.64 -31.48
C SER A 519 -52.34 9.26 -30.01
N ALA A 520 -51.98 10.18 -29.12
CA ALA A 520 -51.81 9.89 -27.70
C ALA A 520 -52.29 11.07 -26.82
N PRO A 521 -53.27 10.89 -25.92
CA PRO A 521 -53.66 11.94 -24.99
C PRO A 521 -52.55 12.16 -23.95
N LEU A 522 -52.10 13.40 -23.80
CA LEU A 522 -51.19 13.83 -22.73
C LEU A 522 -52.00 14.15 -21.48
N ALA A 523 -51.72 13.49 -20.36
CA ALA A 523 -52.42 13.71 -19.10
C ALA A 523 -51.62 14.62 -18.15
N GLU A 524 -50.33 14.34 -18.01
CA GLU A 524 -49.43 15.02 -17.08
C GLU A 524 -47.99 14.99 -17.60
N ILE A 525 -47.14 15.81 -17.00
CA ILE A 525 -45.69 15.72 -17.15
C ILE A 525 -45.10 15.69 -15.74
N SER A 526 -44.15 14.80 -15.52
CA SER A 526 -43.52 14.58 -14.23
C SER A 526 -42.09 15.08 -14.22
N LEU A 527 -41.76 15.77 -13.13
CA LEU A 527 -40.39 16.08 -12.72
C LEU A 527 -39.80 14.84 -12.06
N THR A 528 -38.63 14.39 -12.51
CA THR A 528 -38.08 13.08 -12.13
C THR A 528 -36.55 13.00 -12.30
N PRO A 529 -35.82 12.26 -11.45
CA PRO A 529 -34.40 11.95 -11.66
C PRO A 529 -34.18 10.93 -12.79
N CYS A 530 -35.23 10.30 -13.32
CA CYS A 530 -35.17 9.20 -14.29
C CYS A 530 -36.23 9.35 -15.39
N PRO A 531 -36.10 10.33 -16.32
CA PRO A 531 -37.02 10.48 -17.43
C PRO A 531 -36.92 9.29 -18.41
N ALA A 532 -38.02 8.95 -19.07
CA ALA A 532 -38.06 7.82 -20.01
C ALA A 532 -37.14 8.02 -21.24
N PHE A 533 -36.91 9.27 -21.64
CA PHE A 533 -35.99 9.66 -22.70
C PHE A 533 -34.71 10.24 -22.09
N ALA A 534 -33.54 9.73 -22.46
CA ALA A 534 -32.26 10.25 -21.97
C ALA A 534 -32.01 11.71 -22.40
N ASP A 535 -32.42 12.07 -23.61
CA ASP A 535 -32.31 13.43 -24.16
C ASP A 535 -33.22 14.45 -23.44
N ALA A 536 -34.08 14.03 -22.49
CA ALA A 536 -34.93 14.90 -21.67
C ALA A 536 -34.29 15.32 -20.32
N ARG A 537 -32.95 15.28 -20.25
CA ARG A 537 -32.10 15.69 -19.10
C ARG A 537 -31.30 16.96 -19.40
N VAL A 538 -30.74 17.57 -18.35
CA VAL A 538 -29.56 18.45 -18.50
C VAL A 538 -28.39 17.64 -19.08
N THR A 539 -27.91 18.00 -20.27
CA THR A 539 -26.77 17.31 -20.93
C THR A 539 -25.47 18.09 -20.91
N SER A 540 -25.46 19.32 -20.37
CA SER A 540 -24.25 20.07 -20.04
C SER A 540 -24.54 21.15 -19.00
N VAL A 541 -23.73 21.23 -17.95
CA VAL A 541 -23.61 22.42 -17.10
C VAL A 541 -22.33 23.13 -17.53
N ALA A 542 -22.47 24.28 -18.19
CA ALA A 542 -21.33 25.12 -18.52
C ALA A 542 -20.90 25.90 -17.27
N ALA A 543 -19.84 25.44 -16.61
CA ALA A 543 -19.25 26.15 -15.48
C ALA A 543 -18.56 27.44 -15.98
N THR A 544 -19.28 28.56 -15.99
CA THR A 544 -18.70 29.89 -16.23
C THR A 544 -17.94 30.36 -14.99
N SER A 545 -16.64 30.58 -15.15
CA SER A 545 -15.80 31.29 -14.17
C SER A 545 -15.24 32.56 -14.81
N ASP A 546 -15.90 33.70 -14.53
CA ASP A 546 -15.45 35.01 -14.97
C ASP A 546 -14.19 35.46 -14.22
N PHE A 547 -13.02 35.12 -14.75
CA PHE A 547 -11.77 35.83 -14.45
C PHE A 547 -11.03 36.18 -15.73
N THR A 548 -11.24 37.42 -16.18
CA THR A 548 -10.51 38.02 -17.30
C THR A 548 -9.07 38.33 -16.91
N LYS A 549 -8.11 37.82 -17.71
CA LYS A 549 -6.84 38.50 -17.98
C LYS A 549 -6.56 38.44 -19.48
N GLN A 550 -5.99 39.53 -19.98
CA GLN A 550 -5.82 39.79 -21.41
C GLN A 550 -4.63 39.02 -21.98
N GLU A 551 -4.71 38.72 -23.28
CA GLU A 551 -3.63 38.13 -24.06
C GLU A 551 -2.44 39.09 -24.20
N GLN A 552 -1.27 38.52 -24.49
CA GLN A 552 -0.27 39.20 -25.31
C GLN A 552 0.33 38.18 -26.29
N GLU A 553 0.37 38.56 -27.57
CA GLU A 553 0.55 37.63 -28.69
C GLU A 553 1.98 37.06 -28.83
N MET A 554 2.07 35.87 -29.41
CA MET A 554 3.27 35.39 -30.10
C MET A 554 3.25 35.84 -31.57
N PRO A 555 4.40 36.22 -32.16
CA PRO A 555 4.61 36.16 -33.60
C PRO A 555 5.18 34.78 -34.02
N ASP A 556 4.62 34.20 -35.08
CA ASP A 556 5.07 32.91 -35.64
C ASP A 556 6.43 32.96 -36.36
N SER A 557 7.13 31.82 -36.37
CA SER A 557 7.78 31.34 -37.60
C SER A 557 8.03 29.82 -37.55
N HIS A 558 7.51 29.08 -38.54
CA HIS A 558 7.84 27.66 -38.72
C HIS A 558 9.27 27.45 -39.22
N THR A 559 9.91 26.34 -38.85
CA THR A 559 10.64 25.54 -39.86
C THR A 559 10.80 24.07 -39.47
N SER A 560 10.71 23.22 -40.50
CA SER A 560 11.05 21.79 -40.59
C SER A 560 12.04 21.22 -39.57
N GLY A 561 11.67 20.10 -38.93
CA GLY A 561 12.58 19.34 -38.07
C GLY A 561 13.65 18.53 -38.82
N THR A 562 14.69 18.13 -38.10
CA THR A 562 15.72 17.16 -38.50
C THR A 562 15.84 16.04 -37.45
N GLY A 563 16.29 14.86 -37.87
CA GLY A 563 16.25 13.64 -37.06
C GLY A 563 17.22 13.60 -35.86
N PRO A 564 17.08 12.58 -34.98
CA PRO A 564 17.86 12.46 -33.75
C PRO A 564 19.35 12.24 -34.03
N GLN A 565 20.19 12.98 -33.30
CA GLN A 565 21.65 12.83 -33.30
C GLN A 565 22.10 11.71 -32.35
N PRO A 566 23.24 11.04 -32.59
CA PRO A 566 23.68 9.88 -31.82
C PRO A 566 24.22 10.28 -30.42
N VAL A 567 23.97 9.41 -29.44
CA VAL A 567 24.39 9.62 -28.05
C VAL A 567 25.91 9.42 -27.90
N ALA A 568 26.59 10.30 -27.17
CA ALA A 568 28.05 10.27 -27.05
C ALA A 568 28.57 9.19 -26.07
N LEU A 569 29.52 8.37 -26.54
CA LEU A 569 30.07 7.19 -25.83
C LEU A 569 30.83 7.52 -24.51
N ALA A 570 31.15 8.79 -24.26
CA ALA A 570 31.89 9.22 -23.08
C ALA A 570 31.16 8.92 -21.75
N ALA A 571 29.85 9.20 -21.67
CA ALA A 571 29.08 9.08 -20.43
C ALA A 571 29.06 7.63 -19.87
N VAL A 572 29.05 6.63 -20.75
CA VAL A 572 29.13 5.21 -20.37
C VAL A 572 30.50 4.86 -19.79
N THR A 573 31.56 5.50 -20.29
CA THR A 573 32.95 5.20 -19.89
C THR A 573 33.25 5.69 -18.48
N ASP A 574 32.72 6.84 -18.07
CA ASP A 574 32.96 7.39 -16.73
C ASP A 574 32.06 6.75 -15.67
N ALA A 575 30.83 6.34 -16.02
CA ALA A 575 29.98 5.53 -15.14
C ALA A 575 30.65 4.20 -14.73
N ILE A 576 31.34 3.54 -15.67
CA ILE A 576 32.11 2.32 -15.40
C ILE A 576 33.29 2.60 -14.45
N LYS A 577 34.00 3.73 -14.61
CA LYS A 577 35.10 4.12 -13.68
C LYS A 577 34.59 4.35 -12.26
N SER A 578 33.44 5.03 -12.08
CA SER A 578 32.85 5.20 -10.75
C SER A 578 32.44 3.88 -10.10
N GLY A 579 31.94 2.92 -10.89
CA GLY A 579 31.58 1.59 -10.38
C GLY A 579 32.78 0.81 -9.83
N PHE A 580 33.93 0.85 -10.50
CA PHE A 580 35.14 0.17 -10.02
C PHE A 580 35.82 0.88 -8.84
N ALA A 581 35.65 2.20 -8.68
CA ALA A 581 36.19 2.91 -7.52
C ALA A 581 35.50 2.49 -6.19
N ALA A 582 34.20 2.21 -6.23
CA ALA A 582 33.43 1.81 -5.04
C ALA A 582 33.75 0.39 -4.51
N LEU A 583 34.54 -0.40 -5.23
CA LEU A 583 34.98 -1.75 -4.83
C LEU A 583 36.32 -1.76 -4.05
N ALA A 584 36.92 -0.59 -3.81
CA ALA A 584 38.24 -0.49 -3.17
C ALA A 584 38.21 -0.30 -1.64
N GLU A 585 37.07 0.08 -1.06
CA GLU A 585 36.93 0.30 0.38
C GLU A 585 36.28 -0.89 1.08
N GLY A 586 36.96 -1.45 2.08
CA GLY A 586 36.50 -2.64 2.82
C GLY A 586 35.31 -2.35 3.74
N PRO A 587 34.51 -3.38 4.10
CA PRO A 587 33.27 -3.20 4.84
C PRO A 587 33.50 -2.65 6.25
N THR A 588 32.82 -1.55 6.57
CA THR A 588 32.78 -0.97 7.91
C THR A 588 31.89 -1.80 8.85
N LEU A 589 32.39 -2.07 10.07
CA LEU A 589 31.63 -2.79 11.09
C LEU A 589 30.52 -1.91 11.67
N VAL A 590 29.28 -2.37 11.56
CA VAL A 590 28.10 -1.76 12.21
C VAL A 590 27.70 -2.63 13.41
N ALA A 591 27.39 -1.99 14.54
CA ALA A 591 26.98 -2.68 15.76
C ALA A 591 25.57 -3.31 15.62
N PRO A 592 25.29 -4.47 16.22
CA PRO A 592 24.01 -5.15 16.08
C PRO A 592 22.87 -4.36 16.74
N GLN A 593 21.71 -4.31 16.07
CA GLN A 593 20.46 -3.86 16.66
C GLN A 593 19.57 -5.06 16.99
N VAL A 594 19.12 -5.14 18.24
CA VAL A 594 18.19 -6.15 18.74
C VAL A 594 16.83 -5.95 18.07
N LEU A 595 16.40 -6.90 17.25
CA LEU A 595 15.03 -6.96 16.75
C LEU A 595 14.13 -7.76 17.72
N ARG A 596 12.82 -7.52 17.67
CA ARG A 596 11.81 -8.26 18.44
C ARG A 596 10.71 -8.77 17.50
N SER A 597 10.41 -10.06 17.59
CA SER A 597 9.35 -10.69 16.80
C SER A 597 8.01 -10.70 17.53
N HIS A 598 6.94 -10.25 16.87
CA HIS A 598 5.58 -10.51 17.31
C HIS A 598 5.05 -11.82 16.71
N VAL A 599 4.33 -12.60 17.53
CA VAL A 599 3.49 -13.72 17.07
C VAL A 599 2.11 -13.14 16.73
N TYR A 600 1.53 -13.55 15.60
CA TYR A 600 0.17 -13.20 15.22
C TYR A 600 -0.77 -14.37 15.52
N GLU A 601 -1.51 -14.28 16.63
CA GLU A 601 -2.78 -15.00 16.75
C GLU A 601 -3.87 -14.30 15.94
N GLY A 602 -4.96 -15.02 15.63
CA GLY A 602 -6.17 -14.39 15.07
C GLY A 602 -6.82 -13.47 16.11
N PRO A 603 -7.24 -12.24 15.75
CA PRO A 603 -7.70 -11.25 16.72
C PRO A 603 -8.92 -11.75 17.49
N MET A 604 -8.93 -11.50 18.80
CA MET A 604 -9.92 -12.05 19.74
C MET A 604 -11.36 -11.64 19.37
N TYR A 605 -11.53 -10.40 18.90
CA TYR A 605 -12.77 -9.85 18.36
C TYR A 605 -12.56 -9.38 16.91
N ARG A 606 -13.65 -9.26 16.15
CA ARG A 606 -13.65 -8.75 14.77
C ARG A 606 -14.81 -7.78 14.58
N PHE A 607 -14.60 -6.78 13.72
CA PHE A 607 -15.55 -5.69 13.47
C PHE A 607 -15.85 -5.49 11.96
N ASP A 608 -15.26 -6.33 11.10
CA ASP A 608 -15.41 -6.33 9.64
C ASP A 608 -16.61 -7.16 9.14
N GLY A 609 -17.53 -7.51 10.04
CA GLY A 609 -18.70 -8.36 9.75
C GLY A 609 -18.41 -9.87 9.66
N ALA A 610 -17.14 -10.28 9.72
CA ALA A 610 -16.76 -11.68 9.89
C ALA A 610 -16.75 -12.09 11.38
N PRO A 611 -17.12 -13.33 11.74
CA PRO A 611 -17.14 -13.76 13.14
C PRO A 611 -15.72 -13.82 13.74
N GLY A 612 -15.54 -13.17 14.90
CA GLY A 612 -14.34 -13.29 15.72
C GLY A 612 -14.30 -14.57 16.55
N LYS A 613 -13.24 -14.75 17.35
CA LYS A 613 -13.11 -15.86 18.31
C LYS A 613 -14.16 -15.72 19.44
N HIS A 614 -14.48 -14.48 19.81
CA HIS A 614 -15.56 -14.08 20.69
C HIS A 614 -16.35 -12.92 20.06
N ASP A 615 -17.57 -12.65 20.57
CA ASP A 615 -18.33 -11.45 20.24
C ASP A 615 -18.14 -10.39 21.34
N PHE A 616 -17.82 -9.16 20.92
CA PHE A 616 -17.47 -8.07 21.84
C PHE A 616 -18.69 -7.61 22.66
N SER A 617 -19.84 -7.47 22.02
CA SER A 617 -21.11 -7.14 22.69
C SER A 617 -21.49 -8.19 23.73
N THR A 618 -21.38 -9.47 23.38
CA THR A 618 -21.70 -10.59 24.27
C THR A 618 -20.79 -10.63 25.50
N ASP A 619 -19.48 -10.48 25.33
CA ASP A 619 -18.54 -10.47 26.47
C ASP A 619 -18.75 -9.24 27.38
N VAL A 620 -18.97 -8.05 26.81
CA VAL A 620 -19.30 -6.84 27.59
C VAL A 620 -20.60 -7.03 28.38
N ILE A 621 -21.63 -7.60 27.77
CA ILE A 621 -22.91 -7.88 28.44
C ILE A 621 -22.74 -8.96 29.53
N ALA A 622 -22.04 -10.06 29.25
CA ALA A 622 -21.80 -11.13 30.23
C ALA A 622 -21.03 -10.62 31.44
N SER A 623 -20.03 -9.75 31.24
CA SER A 623 -19.28 -9.15 32.34
C SER A 623 -20.12 -8.20 33.20
N LEU A 624 -20.94 -7.34 32.57
CA LEU A 624 -21.71 -6.31 33.28
C LEU A 624 -23.04 -6.79 33.88
N LYS A 625 -23.71 -7.77 33.24
CA LYS A 625 -25.03 -8.27 33.66
C LYS A 625 -24.92 -9.52 34.53
N ASP A 626 -24.09 -10.47 34.12
CA ASP A 626 -23.98 -11.80 34.71
C ASP A 626 -22.71 -11.95 35.58
N GLY A 627 -21.84 -10.93 35.59
CA GLY A 627 -20.68 -10.82 36.50
C GLY A 627 -19.41 -11.53 36.03
N ASP A 628 -19.33 -11.92 34.75
CA ASP A 628 -18.21 -12.69 34.21
C ASP A 628 -16.89 -11.88 34.20
N ARG A 629 -15.93 -12.34 35.01
CA ARG A 629 -14.59 -11.75 35.13
C ARG A 629 -13.65 -12.16 34.00
N GLU A 630 -13.84 -13.31 33.37
CA GLU A 630 -13.04 -13.71 32.22
C GLU A 630 -13.47 -12.91 30.98
N ALA A 631 -14.77 -12.71 30.78
CA ALA A 631 -15.27 -11.80 29.75
C ALA A 631 -14.76 -10.36 29.94
N GLY A 632 -14.78 -9.85 31.18
CA GLY A 632 -14.20 -8.55 31.52
C GLY A 632 -12.70 -8.47 31.23
N ALA A 633 -11.94 -9.52 31.57
CA ALA A 633 -10.50 -9.58 31.29
C ALA A 633 -10.18 -9.66 29.79
N ARG A 634 -10.98 -10.38 28.99
CA ARG A 634 -10.85 -10.41 27.52
C ARG A 634 -11.09 -9.03 26.91
N VAL A 635 -12.15 -8.33 27.33
CA VAL A 635 -12.45 -6.96 26.91
C VAL A 635 -11.32 -5.99 27.29
N GLN A 636 -10.85 -6.05 28.54
CA GLN A 636 -9.73 -5.26 29.04
C GLN A 636 -8.44 -5.48 28.21
N SER A 637 -8.04 -6.74 28.01
CA SER A 637 -6.83 -7.09 27.26
C SER A 637 -6.93 -6.69 25.78
N PHE A 638 -8.10 -6.82 25.15
CA PHE A 638 -8.32 -6.35 23.79
C PHE A 638 -8.24 -4.83 23.68
N ILE A 639 -8.78 -4.08 24.65
CA ILE A 639 -8.65 -2.62 24.70
C ILE A 639 -7.17 -2.22 24.79
N GLU A 640 -6.36 -2.94 25.58
CA GLU A 640 -4.93 -2.69 25.72
C GLU A 640 -4.14 -3.00 24.42
N GLU A 641 -4.47 -4.07 23.68
CA GLU A 641 -3.86 -4.37 22.38
C GLU A 641 -4.32 -3.44 21.25
N ALA A 642 -5.59 -3.01 21.25
CA ALA A 642 -6.18 -2.19 20.20
C ALA A 642 -5.62 -0.76 20.12
N PHE A 643 -4.88 -0.31 21.13
CA PHE A 643 -4.20 1.00 21.14
C PHE A 643 -2.77 0.97 20.53
N ALA A 644 -2.32 -0.16 19.97
CA ALA A 644 -1.13 -0.17 19.11
C ALA A 644 -1.48 0.36 17.69
N PRO A 645 -0.82 1.44 17.20
CA PRO A 645 -1.30 2.17 16.02
C PRO A 645 -1.16 1.40 14.70
N LYS A 646 -2.30 1.13 14.05
CA LYS A 646 -2.44 0.64 12.67
C LYS A 646 -3.69 1.25 12.03
N PHE A 647 -3.69 1.49 10.72
CA PHE A 647 -4.80 2.10 9.98
C PHE A 647 -5.09 1.31 8.68
N GLU A 648 -6.38 1.07 8.36
CA GLU A 648 -6.83 0.62 7.03
C GLU A 648 -8.20 1.22 6.64
N VAL A 649 -8.21 1.83 5.45
CA VAL A 649 -9.15 1.78 4.29
C VAL A 649 -10.71 1.80 4.45
N ASP A 650 -11.26 2.67 3.59
CA ASP A 650 -12.62 2.85 2.98
C ASP A 650 -13.24 1.54 2.35
N THR A 651 -14.42 1.42 1.70
CA THR A 651 -15.35 2.35 1.02
C THR A 651 -16.81 1.86 0.95
N GLY A 652 -17.78 2.78 1.14
CA GLY A 652 -18.89 3.01 0.18
C GLY A 652 -20.23 2.23 0.19
N ASN A 653 -21.31 3.04 0.28
CA ASN A 653 -22.58 2.96 -0.48
C ASN A 653 -23.85 2.27 0.14
N VAL A 654 -25.02 2.74 -0.31
CA VAL A 654 -26.39 2.61 0.26
C VAL A 654 -27.26 1.53 -0.44
N THR A 655 -28.44 1.08 0.03
CA THR A 655 -29.50 1.72 0.88
C THR A 655 -30.18 0.71 1.86
N SER A 656 -31.48 0.32 1.95
CA SER A 656 -32.84 0.78 1.57
C SER A 656 -33.89 0.29 2.63
N LEU A 657 -35.20 0.59 2.42
CA LEU A 657 -36.40 -0.14 2.92
C LEU A 657 -36.63 -0.32 4.46
N ASN A 658 -36.64 0.80 5.19
CA ASN A 658 -37.60 1.22 6.25
C ASN A 658 -38.20 0.14 7.20
N PRO A 659 -38.00 0.22 8.54
CA PRO A 659 -38.59 1.32 9.34
C PRO A 659 -37.59 2.42 9.75
N GLN A 660 -38.05 3.38 10.56
CA GLN A 660 -37.20 4.37 11.26
C GLN A 660 -36.22 3.65 12.22
N ARG A 661 -35.07 3.29 11.67
CA ARG A 661 -33.91 2.77 12.38
C ARG A 661 -32.79 3.79 12.15
N GLN A 662 -32.20 4.31 13.23
CA GLN A 662 -30.94 5.08 13.12
C GLN A 662 -29.96 4.26 12.26
N ARG A 663 -29.38 4.87 11.23
CA ARG A 663 -28.41 4.26 10.29
C ARG A 663 -27.02 4.84 10.58
N PRO A 664 -26.27 4.29 11.57
CA PRO A 664 -25.01 4.87 12.03
C PRO A 664 -23.88 4.57 11.06
N ASP A 665 -24.07 3.57 10.20
CA ASP A 665 -23.29 3.29 8.99
C ASP A 665 -23.29 4.44 7.97
N MET A 666 -24.20 5.41 8.11
CA MET A 666 -24.26 6.64 7.31
C MET A 666 -23.78 7.88 8.09
N TYR A 667 -23.23 7.71 9.28
CA TYR A 667 -22.58 8.81 10.02
C TYR A 667 -21.22 9.10 9.38
N VAL A 668 -21.02 10.34 8.94
CA VAL A 668 -19.71 10.83 8.50
C VAL A 668 -18.99 11.34 9.75
N ASP A 669 -17.84 10.74 10.08
CA ASP A 669 -16.97 11.18 11.17
C ASP A 669 -16.56 12.66 11.02
N LYS A 670 -16.31 13.33 12.14
CA LYS A 670 -15.63 14.62 12.13
C LYS A 670 -14.24 14.45 11.50
N LEU A 671 -13.77 15.41 10.71
CA LEU A 671 -12.43 15.36 10.08
C LEU A 671 -11.31 15.32 11.13
N ASP A 672 -10.55 14.22 11.25
CA ASP A 672 -9.48 14.07 12.24
C ASP A 672 -8.36 15.11 12.04
N TYR A 673 -7.98 15.77 13.15
CA TYR A 673 -6.91 16.75 13.19
C TYR A 673 -5.64 16.15 13.80
N SER A 674 -4.49 16.38 13.17
CA SER A 674 -3.19 16.05 13.74
C SER A 674 -2.91 16.90 14.98
N THR A 675 -2.08 16.40 15.90
CA THR A 675 -1.68 17.08 17.15
C THR A 675 -0.20 17.50 17.12
N PRO A 676 0.19 18.45 16.23
CA PRO A 676 1.58 18.71 15.89
C PRO A 676 2.44 19.27 17.03
N VAL A 677 1.86 20.00 17.99
CA VAL A 677 2.60 20.44 19.19
C VAL A 677 2.78 19.25 20.12
N TYR A 678 1.70 18.64 20.59
CA TYR A 678 1.72 17.56 21.57
C TYR A 678 2.56 16.35 21.11
N ASP A 679 2.54 16.02 19.81
CA ASP A 679 3.33 14.90 19.30
C ASP A 679 4.83 15.16 19.23
N ALA A 680 5.25 16.42 19.21
CA ALA A 680 6.64 16.82 19.17
C ALA A 680 7.29 17.00 20.55
N LEU A 681 6.53 17.06 21.65
CA LEU A 681 7.05 17.27 23.00
C LEU A 681 7.44 15.95 23.70
N HIS A 682 8.23 16.04 24.78
CA HIS A 682 8.59 14.85 25.56
C HIS A 682 7.39 14.33 26.35
N LYS A 683 6.76 13.28 25.82
CA LYS A 683 5.64 12.57 26.43
C LYS A 683 6.07 11.65 27.58
N GLY A 684 5.17 11.44 28.54
CA GLY A 684 5.27 10.50 29.67
C GLY A 684 3.89 10.16 30.22
N THR A 685 3.80 9.25 31.20
CA THR A 685 2.52 8.79 31.78
C THR A 685 2.27 9.33 33.19
N LEU A 686 0.99 9.48 33.55
CA LEU A 686 0.49 9.69 34.91
C LEU A 686 -0.24 8.44 35.42
N ALA A 687 -0.18 8.20 36.72
CA ALA A 687 -0.99 7.20 37.41
C ALA A 687 -2.26 7.80 38.05
N ASP A 688 -2.16 9.01 38.61
CA ASP A 688 -3.24 9.70 39.32
C ASP A 688 -3.08 11.24 39.25
N ILE A 689 -3.82 11.95 40.11
CA ILE A 689 -3.85 13.42 40.21
C ILE A 689 -2.87 13.98 41.26
N THR A 690 -2.01 13.16 41.87
CA THR A 690 -1.16 13.63 42.97
C THR A 690 -0.10 14.64 42.49
N PRO A 691 0.01 15.83 43.11
CA PRO A 691 1.05 16.78 42.77
C PRO A 691 2.44 16.24 43.07
N PHE A 692 3.35 16.32 42.10
CA PHE A 692 4.72 15.84 42.23
C PHE A 692 5.74 16.97 42.04
N VAL A 693 6.92 16.81 42.62
CA VAL A 693 7.99 17.82 42.59
C VAL A 693 8.93 17.49 41.43
N PHE A 694 8.84 18.26 40.35
CA PHE A 694 9.73 18.15 39.20
C PHE A 694 11.02 18.97 39.44
N PRO A 695 12.21 18.34 39.44
CA PRO A 695 13.47 19.04 39.65
C PRO A 695 13.86 19.86 38.42
N LYS A 696 14.37 21.07 38.63
CA LYS A 696 14.87 21.96 37.57
C LYS A 696 16.30 22.39 37.82
N PHE A 697 17.03 22.64 36.73
CA PHE A 697 18.30 23.32 36.79
C PHE A 697 18.07 24.80 37.10
N GLY A 698 18.64 25.32 38.20
CA GLY A 698 18.62 26.74 38.54
C GLY A 698 19.80 27.47 37.91
N SER A 699 21.01 27.19 38.40
CA SER A 699 22.24 27.77 37.87
C SER A 699 23.48 26.94 38.23
N SER A 700 24.57 27.15 37.49
CA SER A 700 25.91 26.73 37.91
C SER A 700 26.98 27.74 37.48
N SER A 701 27.97 27.96 38.34
CA SER A 701 29.05 28.93 38.12
C SER A 701 30.31 28.50 38.87
N GLY A 702 31.48 28.73 38.27
CA GLY A 702 32.79 28.48 38.91
C GLY A 702 33.13 27.01 39.25
N LEU A 703 32.34 26.03 38.79
CA LEU A 703 32.53 24.61 39.14
C LEU A 703 33.90 24.03 38.74
N VAL A 704 34.54 24.59 37.71
CA VAL A 704 35.90 24.26 37.26
C VAL A 704 36.56 25.56 36.79
N GLY A 705 37.84 25.74 37.10
CA GLY A 705 38.65 26.87 36.65
C GLY A 705 40.15 26.56 36.72
N PRO A 706 41.02 27.40 36.14
CA PRO A 706 42.46 27.26 36.28
C PRO A 706 42.87 27.49 37.74
N HIS A 707 43.62 26.54 38.32
CA HIS A 707 44.21 26.68 39.65
C HIS A 707 45.70 26.98 39.53
N THR A 708 46.30 27.49 40.62
CA THR A 708 47.76 27.65 40.75
C THR A 708 48.26 26.64 41.78
N GLU A 709 49.43 26.05 41.54
CA GLU A 709 50.03 25.08 42.45
C GLU A 709 50.16 25.65 43.87
N GLY A 710 49.67 24.90 44.87
CA GLY A 710 49.65 25.33 46.27
C GLY A 710 48.48 26.25 46.68
N VAL A 711 47.52 26.54 45.79
CA VAL A 711 46.32 27.32 46.11
C VAL A 711 45.05 26.52 45.82
N GLU A 712 44.24 26.29 46.85
CA GLU A 712 42.93 25.62 46.71
C GLU A 712 41.99 26.42 45.79
N PRO A 713 41.29 25.78 44.83
CA PRO A 713 40.31 26.45 44.00
C PRO A 713 39.13 27.01 44.80
N THR A 714 38.65 28.19 44.45
CA THR A 714 37.39 28.71 45.01
C THR A 714 36.23 27.77 44.67
N PRO A 715 35.47 27.26 45.65
CA PRO A 715 34.35 26.36 45.38
C PRO A 715 33.28 27.00 44.48
N GLY A 716 32.95 26.33 43.38
CA GLY A 716 31.86 26.73 42.50
C GLY A 716 30.48 26.53 43.12
N ALA A 717 29.50 27.29 42.62
CA ALA A 717 28.11 27.19 43.03
C ALA A 717 27.30 26.35 42.03
N PHE A 718 26.42 25.49 42.55
CA PHE A 718 25.36 24.83 41.81
C PHE A 718 24.05 25.01 42.58
N THR A 719 22.99 25.45 41.90
CA THR A 719 21.64 25.56 42.48
C THR A 719 20.66 24.73 41.66
N ALA A 720 20.06 23.73 42.30
CA ALA A 720 18.84 23.11 41.80
C ALA A 720 17.63 23.90 42.31
N THR A 721 16.60 23.99 41.48
CA THR A 721 15.27 24.48 41.86
C THR A 721 14.26 23.35 41.63
N SER A 722 12.99 23.58 41.95
CA SER A 722 11.93 22.63 41.62
C SER A 722 10.61 23.34 41.34
N GLN A 723 9.76 22.69 40.55
CA GLN A 723 8.38 23.07 40.33
C GLN A 723 7.49 21.97 40.92
N THR A 724 6.52 22.34 41.75
CA THR A 724 5.38 21.45 42.00
C THR A 724 4.51 21.43 40.74
N VAL A 725 4.37 20.26 40.14
CA VAL A 725 3.49 20.02 39.00
C VAL A 725 2.16 19.52 39.54
N ASN A 726 1.09 20.23 39.22
CA ASN A 726 -0.28 19.91 39.63
C ASN A 726 -1.04 19.34 38.42
N PRO A 727 -1.37 18.03 38.38
CA PRO A 727 -2.20 17.49 37.31
C PRO A 727 -3.61 18.09 37.32
N SER A 728 -4.12 18.46 36.14
CA SER A 728 -5.50 18.86 35.90
C SER A 728 -6.34 17.68 35.38
N ALA A 729 -7.63 17.66 35.70
CA ALA A 729 -8.56 16.68 35.15
C ALA A 729 -9.06 17.11 33.77
N VAL A 730 -9.11 16.16 32.83
CA VAL A 730 -9.72 16.31 31.51
C VAL A 730 -10.75 15.20 31.33
N SER A 731 -11.97 15.56 30.93
CA SER A 731 -13.08 14.62 30.80
C SER A 731 -14.08 15.05 29.73
N GLY A 732 -14.73 14.08 29.10
CA GLY A 732 -15.82 14.30 28.14
C GLY A 732 -17.01 13.41 28.46
N LYS A 733 -18.23 13.87 28.17
CA LYS A 733 -19.48 13.14 28.41
C LYS A 733 -20.38 13.17 27.18
N VAL A 734 -20.97 12.02 26.84
CA VAL A 734 -21.97 11.84 25.78
C VAL A 734 -23.25 11.25 26.40
N GLU A 735 -24.42 11.75 25.97
CA GLU A 735 -25.72 11.29 26.46
C GLU A 735 -26.41 10.41 25.40
N ILE A 736 -26.58 9.11 25.67
CA ILE A 736 -27.18 8.14 24.75
C ILE A 736 -28.63 7.89 25.19
N THR A 737 -29.63 7.93 24.29
CA THR A 737 -31.03 7.68 24.68
C THR A 737 -31.26 6.25 25.16
N ARG A 738 -32.11 6.09 26.18
CA ARG A 738 -32.40 4.78 26.80
C ARG A 738 -32.92 3.75 25.78
N GLU A 739 -33.71 4.20 24.81
CA GLU A 739 -34.27 3.36 23.75
C GLU A 739 -33.21 2.83 22.78
N VAL A 740 -32.11 3.56 22.57
CA VAL A 740 -30.96 3.09 21.74
C VAL A 740 -30.10 2.10 22.51
N TRP A 741 -29.96 2.30 23.82
CA TRP A 741 -29.28 1.38 24.73
C TRP A 741 -30.03 0.04 24.85
N ASP A 742 -31.32 0.07 25.15
CA ASP A 742 -32.14 -1.15 25.34
C ASP A 742 -32.45 -1.90 24.03
N GLN A 743 -32.20 -1.29 22.86
CA GLN A 743 -32.18 -1.98 21.56
C GLN A 743 -30.90 -2.80 21.32
N GLY A 744 -29.98 -2.87 22.29
CA GLY A 744 -28.76 -3.68 22.25
C GLY A 744 -27.57 -3.01 21.56
N GLY A 745 -27.76 -1.79 21.04
CA GLY A 745 -26.75 -1.05 20.28
C GLY A 745 -26.49 -1.61 18.88
N ASN A 746 -26.09 -0.73 17.96
CA ASN A 746 -25.31 -1.16 16.80
C ASN A 746 -23.83 -0.94 17.18
N PRO A 747 -22.93 -1.94 17.04
CA PRO A 747 -21.51 -1.77 17.37
C PRO A 747 -20.84 -0.58 16.65
N GLN A 748 -21.36 -0.16 15.49
CA GLN A 748 -20.93 1.07 14.81
C GLN A 748 -21.20 2.32 15.66
N VAL A 749 -22.35 2.44 16.33
CA VAL A 749 -22.64 3.59 17.24
C VAL A 749 -21.62 3.64 18.37
N SER A 750 -21.34 2.50 18.98
CA SER A 750 -20.40 2.40 20.10
C SER A 750 -18.98 2.74 19.65
N GLY A 751 -18.54 2.25 18.49
CA GLY A 751 -17.25 2.58 17.89
C GLY A 751 -17.12 4.07 17.49
N LEU A 752 -18.18 4.66 16.92
CA LEU A 752 -18.25 6.07 16.56
C LEU A 752 -18.13 6.99 17.77
N ILE A 753 -18.98 6.76 18.79
CA ILE A 753 -18.95 7.55 20.03
C ILE A 753 -17.59 7.39 20.73
N TRP A 754 -17.03 6.18 20.76
CA TRP A 754 -15.71 5.94 21.34
C TRP A 754 -14.59 6.68 20.58
N ARG A 755 -14.58 6.62 19.24
CA ARG A 755 -13.63 7.35 18.39
C ARG A 755 -13.70 8.85 18.66
N GLU A 756 -14.88 9.46 18.57
CA GLU A 756 -15.06 10.89 18.79
C GLU A 756 -14.66 11.33 20.22
N MET A 757 -14.97 10.55 21.25
CA MET A 757 -14.58 10.86 22.63
C MET A 757 -13.06 10.73 22.87
N VAL A 758 -12.42 9.68 22.34
CA VAL A 758 -10.95 9.50 22.43
C VAL A 758 -10.23 10.60 21.65
N ARG A 759 -10.73 10.96 20.47
CA ARG A 759 -10.20 12.03 19.63
C ARG A 759 -10.37 13.41 20.29
N ALA A 760 -11.51 13.72 20.87
CA ALA A 760 -11.72 14.96 21.63
C ALA A 760 -10.78 15.08 22.85
N TYR A 761 -10.40 13.95 23.48
CA TYR A 761 -9.37 13.93 24.51
C TYR A 761 -8.00 14.35 23.95
N TYR A 762 -7.60 13.86 22.76
CA TYR A 762 -6.36 14.30 22.09
C TYR A 762 -6.39 15.77 21.61
N GLU A 763 -7.53 16.26 21.09
CA GLU A 763 -7.71 17.70 20.79
C GLU A 763 -7.48 18.56 22.06
N SER A 764 -7.93 18.09 23.23
CA SER A 764 -7.67 18.76 24.51
C SER A 764 -6.22 18.66 24.99
N LEU A 765 -5.44 17.67 24.54
CA LEU A 765 -4.01 17.56 24.87
C LEU A 765 -3.18 18.59 24.09
N GLU A 766 -3.42 18.76 22.79
CA GLU A 766 -2.81 19.81 21.96
C GLU A 766 -3.07 21.20 22.56
N ALA A 767 -4.32 21.51 22.90
CA ALA A 767 -4.69 22.78 23.54
C ALA A 767 -3.97 22.98 24.89
N SER A 768 -3.80 21.92 25.70
CA SER A 768 -3.06 22.00 26.97
C SER A 768 -1.54 22.21 26.78
N ALA A 769 -0.99 21.77 25.64
CA ALA A 769 0.41 21.95 25.30
C ALA A 769 0.70 23.37 24.79
N VAL A 770 -0.21 23.97 24.03
CA VAL A 770 -0.13 25.39 23.64
C VAL A 770 -0.26 26.31 24.86
N ALA A 771 -1.28 26.11 25.71
CA ALA A 771 -1.51 26.94 26.89
C ALA A 771 -0.32 26.94 27.89
N LEU A 772 0.49 25.87 27.91
CA LEU A 772 1.77 25.84 28.65
C LEU A 772 2.78 26.84 28.10
N LEU A 773 2.93 26.92 26.77
CA LEU A 773 3.91 27.80 26.11
C LEU A 773 3.54 29.27 26.27
N ASP A 774 2.25 29.60 26.18
CA ASP A 774 1.73 30.95 26.45
C ASP A 774 1.97 31.37 27.90
N ALA A 775 1.62 30.49 28.86
CA ALA A 775 1.83 30.74 30.28
C ALA A 775 3.32 30.82 30.68
N ALA A 776 4.22 30.24 29.89
CA ALA A 776 5.65 30.17 30.23
C ALA A 776 6.40 31.50 30.14
N SER A 777 5.86 32.51 29.42
CA SER A 777 6.53 33.81 29.19
C SER A 777 8.01 33.69 28.76
N PRO A 778 8.33 32.92 27.72
CA PRO A 778 9.71 32.70 27.28
C PRO A 778 10.32 33.99 26.69
N THR A 779 11.65 34.02 26.57
CA THR A 779 12.35 35.15 25.91
C THR A 779 11.87 35.31 24.47
N GLN A 780 11.50 36.54 24.10
CA GLN A 780 10.98 36.86 22.77
C GLN A 780 12.10 37.09 21.75
N VAL A 781 11.85 36.63 20.54
CA VAL A 781 12.46 37.06 19.28
C VAL A 781 11.39 37.89 18.57
N ALA A 782 11.67 39.15 18.28
CA ALA A 782 10.70 40.07 17.68
C ALA A 782 11.08 40.38 16.24
N LEU A 783 10.26 39.93 15.29
CA LEU A 783 10.39 40.26 13.88
C LEU A 783 9.74 41.62 13.61
N THR A 784 10.28 42.36 12.63
CA THR A 784 9.81 43.70 12.28
C THR A 784 8.37 43.65 11.79
N ALA A 785 7.49 44.43 12.43
CA ALA A 785 6.08 44.48 12.08
C ALA A 785 5.89 44.92 10.62
N GLY A 786 5.18 44.12 9.84
CA GLY A 786 4.97 44.35 8.41
C GLY A 786 6.15 43.96 7.50
N ALA A 787 7.19 43.30 8.00
CA ALA A 787 8.22 42.71 7.14
C ALA A 787 7.63 41.60 6.26
N GLN A 788 8.01 41.59 4.99
CA GLN A 788 7.56 40.61 3.97
C GLN A 788 8.74 40.17 3.09
N ASP A 789 8.56 39.10 2.32
CA ASP A 789 9.46 38.68 1.25
C ASP A 789 10.95 38.57 1.70
N ASP A 790 11.90 39.00 0.87
CA ASP A 790 13.33 39.07 1.19
C ASP A 790 13.60 39.64 2.59
N ALA A 791 12.89 40.69 3.03
CA ALA A 791 13.15 41.34 4.31
C ALA A 791 12.81 40.44 5.50
N LEU A 792 11.65 39.76 5.45
CA LEU A 792 11.21 38.85 6.51
C LEU A 792 12.12 37.62 6.62
N VAL A 793 12.52 37.04 5.48
CA VAL A 793 13.40 35.86 5.46
C VAL A 793 14.80 36.21 5.98
N ASN A 794 15.40 37.31 5.51
CA ASN A 794 16.74 37.73 5.97
C ASN A 794 16.76 38.09 7.48
N GLU A 795 15.71 38.72 8.01
CA GLU A 795 15.60 39.01 9.45
C GLU A 795 15.49 37.71 10.27
N PHE A 796 14.66 36.77 9.82
CA PHE A 796 14.46 35.48 10.47
C PHE A 796 15.71 34.59 10.46
N GLU A 797 16.44 34.56 9.34
CA GLU A 797 17.74 33.87 9.25
C GLU A 797 18.79 34.52 10.14
N ALA A 798 18.83 35.85 10.23
CA ALA A 798 19.76 36.57 11.10
C ALA A 798 19.54 36.27 12.59
N GLU A 799 18.29 36.21 13.05
CA GLU A 799 17.96 35.85 14.43
C GLU A 799 18.31 34.39 14.75
N ILE A 800 18.03 33.43 13.85
CA ILE A 800 18.44 32.03 14.07
C ILE A 800 19.96 31.86 14.01
N ALA A 801 20.67 32.62 13.17
CA ALA A 801 22.14 32.68 13.19
C ALA A 801 22.66 33.27 14.52
N ALA A 802 22.01 34.29 15.08
CA ALA A 802 22.37 34.87 16.38
C ALA A 802 22.25 33.85 17.52
N LEU A 803 21.26 32.94 17.48
CA LEU A 803 21.12 31.86 18.47
C LEU A 803 22.36 30.94 18.54
N GLN A 804 23.11 30.75 17.45
CA GLN A 804 24.32 29.91 17.45
C GLN A 804 25.43 30.45 18.36
N PHE A 805 25.44 31.76 18.65
CA PHE A 805 26.38 32.40 19.58
C PHE A 805 25.93 32.32 21.04
N ILE A 806 24.70 31.88 21.30
CA ILE A 806 24.20 31.58 22.65
C ILE A 806 24.60 30.16 23.02
N ARG A 807 25.13 29.96 24.24
CA ARG A 807 25.57 28.64 24.72
C ARG A 807 24.41 27.63 24.69
N GLY A 808 24.46 26.70 23.74
CA GLY A 808 23.42 25.70 23.53
C GLY A 808 22.20 26.21 22.76
N GLY A 809 22.32 27.28 21.95
CA GLY A 809 21.26 27.71 21.03
C GLY A 809 21.12 26.82 19.78
N ASN A 810 22.05 25.89 19.54
CA ASN A 810 21.96 24.88 18.48
C ASN A 810 20.99 23.71 18.80
N ARG A 811 20.27 23.74 19.93
CA ARG A 811 19.35 22.68 20.37
C ARG A 811 17.89 22.84 19.93
N PHE A 812 17.51 24.01 19.40
CA PHE A 812 16.13 24.24 18.97
C PHE A 812 15.90 23.50 17.65
N THR A 813 14.97 22.55 17.63
CA THR A 813 14.75 21.65 16.48
C THR A 813 13.30 21.67 15.97
N PHE A 814 12.37 22.19 16.77
CA PHE A 814 10.94 22.26 16.46
C PHE A 814 10.41 23.68 16.62
N MET A 815 9.56 24.10 15.69
CA MET A 815 8.90 25.41 15.70
C MET A 815 7.44 25.27 15.31
N PRO A 816 6.48 25.23 16.25
CA PRO A 816 5.08 25.36 15.92
C PRO A 816 4.76 26.82 15.58
N THR A 817 4.11 27.04 14.44
CA THR A 817 3.89 28.36 13.84
C THR A 817 2.41 28.73 13.77
N HIS A 818 2.10 29.99 14.12
CA HIS A 818 0.81 30.63 13.84
C HIS A 818 0.64 30.89 12.33
N ILE A 819 -0.60 30.92 11.85
CA ILE A 819 -0.94 31.05 10.42
C ILE A 819 -0.35 32.32 9.78
N ASP A 820 -0.30 33.45 10.49
CA ASP A 820 0.20 34.72 9.92
C ASP A 820 1.70 34.65 9.57
N LEU A 821 2.53 34.05 10.44
CA LEU A 821 3.95 33.86 10.16
C LEU A 821 4.18 32.75 9.12
N TYR A 822 3.45 31.64 9.22
CA TYR A 822 3.58 30.51 8.30
C TYR A 822 3.22 30.90 6.86
N THR A 823 2.12 31.64 6.67
CA THR A 823 1.68 32.08 5.33
C THR A 823 2.61 33.16 4.75
N ALA A 824 3.12 34.09 5.56
CA ALA A 824 4.11 35.06 5.12
C ALA A 824 5.41 34.39 4.62
N LEU A 825 5.95 33.43 5.38
CA LEU A 825 7.15 32.66 4.99
C LEU A 825 6.89 31.77 3.75
N ALA A 826 5.74 31.09 3.67
CA ALA A 826 5.38 30.26 2.51
C ALA A 826 5.04 31.08 1.26
N GLY A 827 4.68 32.35 1.42
CA GLY A 827 4.46 33.32 0.35
C GLY A 827 5.75 33.90 -0.22
N ALA A 828 6.77 34.09 0.63
CA ALA A 828 7.94 34.93 0.40
C ALA A 828 8.66 34.70 -0.95
N VAL A 829 8.81 35.79 -1.70
CA VAL A 829 9.58 35.85 -2.97
C VAL A 829 10.81 36.75 -2.85
N ASP A 830 11.76 36.57 -3.76
CA ASP A 830 12.85 37.51 -3.95
C ASP A 830 12.41 38.70 -4.81
N ALA A 831 13.26 39.73 -4.90
CA ALA A 831 13.07 40.89 -5.78
C ALA A 831 12.91 40.57 -7.29
N GLY A 832 13.09 39.30 -7.72
CA GLY A 832 12.80 38.79 -9.07
C GLY A 832 11.51 37.97 -9.17
N GLY A 833 10.70 37.89 -8.11
CA GLY A 833 9.45 37.13 -8.06
C GLY A 833 9.63 35.61 -7.89
N ARG A 834 10.85 35.14 -7.58
CA ARG A 834 11.14 33.71 -7.36
C ARG A 834 10.90 33.38 -5.89
N LYS A 835 10.18 32.29 -5.59
CA LYS A 835 9.97 31.87 -4.19
C LYS A 835 11.30 31.58 -3.49
N LEU A 836 11.49 32.21 -2.32
CA LEU A 836 12.64 31.98 -1.44
C LEU A 836 12.57 30.59 -0.79
N LEU A 837 11.35 30.16 -0.44
CA LEU A 837 11.07 28.87 0.18
C LEU A 837 10.17 28.00 -0.73
N PRO A 838 10.71 27.43 -1.83
CA PRO A 838 9.95 26.61 -2.76
C PRO A 838 9.69 25.19 -2.22
N ILE A 839 8.51 24.65 -2.52
CA ILE A 839 8.05 23.31 -2.09
C ILE A 839 8.97 22.17 -2.60
N ILE A 840 9.64 22.40 -3.73
CA ILE A 840 10.66 21.52 -4.30
C ILE A 840 11.93 22.35 -4.49
N GLY A 841 13.07 21.85 -4.00
CA GLY A 841 14.33 22.60 -3.99
C GLY A 841 14.84 22.97 -5.41
N PRO A 842 15.42 24.17 -5.60
CA PRO A 842 15.89 24.62 -6.91
C PRO A 842 17.13 23.84 -7.35
N GLN A 843 16.99 23.05 -8.42
CA GLN A 843 18.05 22.17 -8.93
C GLN A 843 19.23 22.91 -9.61
N ASN A 844 19.11 24.22 -9.83
CA ASN A 844 20.02 25.03 -10.66
C ASN A 844 20.80 26.09 -9.86
N ALA A 845 21.15 25.82 -8.60
CA ALA A 845 21.93 26.71 -7.74
C ALA A 845 23.35 26.17 -7.49
N ASN A 846 24.37 27.01 -7.64
CA ASN A 846 25.78 26.62 -7.51
C ASN A 846 26.25 26.61 -6.04
N GLY A 847 25.75 25.69 -5.22
CA GLY A 847 26.17 25.57 -3.82
C GLY A 847 25.32 24.68 -2.92
N THR A 848 25.44 23.35 -3.07
CA THR A 848 25.00 22.35 -2.07
C THR A 848 25.75 22.49 -0.74
N SER A 849 25.27 23.37 0.13
CA SER A 849 25.58 23.43 1.56
C SER A 849 25.48 22.04 2.25
N ALA A 850 26.57 21.59 2.87
CA ALA A 850 26.70 20.29 3.56
C ALA A 850 26.31 20.39 5.06
N PRO A 851 25.93 19.32 5.79
CA PRO A 851 25.38 19.41 7.17
C PRO A 851 26.10 20.37 8.14
N HIS A 852 25.32 21.09 8.97
CA HIS A 852 25.65 22.46 9.45
C HIS A 852 25.81 23.49 8.33
N PHE A 853 24.97 23.35 7.31
CA PHE A 853 24.73 24.26 6.18
C PHE A 853 23.57 23.65 5.36
N ALA A 854 23.67 22.33 5.10
CA ALA A 854 22.63 21.33 4.83
C ALA A 854 21.78 21.40 3.54
N SER A 855 21.10 20.28 3.25
CA SER A 855 19.91 20.21 2.39
C SER A 855 18.79 21.11 2.93
N LEU A 856 17.97 21.64 2.02
CA LEU A 856 17.12 22.82 2.24
C LEU A 856 16.23 22.72 3.49
N ASN A 857 16.34 23.78 4.29
CA ASN A 857 16.01 23.86 5.70
C ASN A 857 15.96 25.34 6.08
N ILE A 858 14.93 25.80 6.79
CA ILE A 858 14.83 27.22 7.19
C ILE A 858 15.73 27.43 8.41
N ALA A 859 16.98 27.84 8.15
CA ALA A 859 18.04 28.14 9.11
C ALA A 859 18.39 27.05 10.17
N GLY A 860 17.81 25.84 10.09
CA GLY A 860 18.07 24.73 11.01
C GLY A 860 16.83 24.04 11.57
N VAL A 861 15.64 24.64 11.44
CA VAL A 861 14.48 24.32 12.27
C VAL A 861 13.29 23.80 11.45
N ARG A 862 12.62 22.75 11.94
CA ARG A 862 11.34 22.29 11.36
C ARG A 862 10.19 23.19 11.83
N ALA A 863 9.87 24.20 11.03
CA ALA A 863 8.59 24.91 11.11
C ALA A 863 7.43 23.96 10.80
N SER A 864 6.38 23.99 11.63
CA SER A 864 5.14 23.24 11.43
C SER A 864 3.95 24.14 11.76
N PRO A 865 2.92 24.26 10.92
CA PRO A 865 1.68 24.90 11.32
C PRO A 865 1.03 24.10 12.47
N SER A 866 0.41 24.79 13.42
CA SER A 866 -0.56 24.19 14.36
C SER A 866 -1.85 24.99 14.34
N TRP A 867 -2.97 24.27 14.29
CA TRP A 867 -4.33 24.84 14.37
C TRP A 867 -4.68 25.31 15.79
N ALA A 868 -3.92 24.88 16.80
CA ALA A 868 -4.14 25.26 18.19
C ALA A 868 -3.46 26.58 18.60
N LEU A 869 -2.64 27.17 17.73
CA LEU A 869 -2.00 28.48 17.89
C LEU A 869 -2.86 29.65 17.38
N GLY A 870 -4.18 29.50 17.35
CA GLY A 870 -5.11 30.57 16.97
C GLY A 870 -5.43 30.70 15.48
N VAL A 871 -6.06 31.82 15.12
CA VAL A 871 -6.53 32.14 13.76
C VAL A 871 -6.16 33.58 13.37
N SER A 872 -5.95 33.79 12.07
CA SER A 872 -5.48 35.06 11.49
C SER A 872 -6.33 36.25 11.92
N GLY A 873 -5.68 37.37 12.23
CA GLY A 873 -6.32 38.63 12.62
C GLY A 873 -6.47 38.85 14.13
N VAL A 874 -6.12 37.86 14.98
CA VAL A 874 -5.90 38.10 16.42
C VAL A 874 -4.50 38.69 16.60
N VAL A 875 -4.43 39.94 17.07
CA VAL A 875 -3.15 40.65 17.21
C VAL A 875 -2.33 40.00 18.34
N SER A 876 -1.17 39.46 17.96
CA SER A 876 -0.13 38.82 18.79
C SER A 876 -0.46 37.46 19.44
N GLU A 877 -0.97 36.50 18.68
CA GLU A 877 -0.68 35.08 18.99
C GLU A 877 0.73 34.71 18.48
N SER A 878 1.54 34.11 19.35
CA SER A 878 2.98 33.90 19.11
C SER A 878 3.25 32.57 18.44
N SER A 879 4.21 32.54 17.51
CA SER A 879 4.85 31.27 17.13
C SER A 879 5.89 30.92 18.19
N TYR A 880 6.27 29.64 18.31
CA TYR A 880 7.27 29.22 19.30
C TYR A 880 8.45 28.52 18.65
N LEU A 881 9.62 28.62 19.28
CA LEU A 881 10.82 27.89 18.92
C LEU A 881 11.27 27.09 20.15
N VAL A 882 11.32 25.76 20.01
CA VAL A 882 11.31 24.82 21.13
C VAL A 882 12.39 23.75 20.97
N ASN A 883 13.01 23.39 22.09
CA ASN A 883 13.70 22.11 22.23
C ASN A 883 12.73 21.07 22.83
N PRO A 884 12.30 20.05 22.06
CA PRO A 884 11.47 18.94 22.55
C PRO A 884 11.90 18.32 23.88
N ALA A 885 13.21 18.24 24.16
CA ALA A 885 13.72 17.63 25.38
C ALA A 885 13.61 18.52 26.63
N ASP A 886 13.39 19.82 26.46
CA ASP A 886 13.27 20.79 27.56
C ASP A 886 11.80 21.00 28.00
N VAL A 887 10.83 20.38 27.32
CA VAL A 887 9.38 20.53 27.57
C VAL A 887 8.70 19.16 27.71
N HIS A 888 8.10 18.92 28.88
CA HIS A 888 7.52 17.64 29.27
C HIS A 888 6.00 17.73 29.39
N VAL A 889 5.30 16.72 28.87
CA VAL A 889 3.85 16.54 29.02
C VAL A 889 3.58 15.12 29.48
N TRP A 890 2.73 14.97 30.50
CA TRP A 890 2.28 13.67 31.00
C TRP A 890 0.76 13.58 30.92
N ASN A 891 0.24 12.42 30.54
CA ASN A 891 -1.19 12.12 30.60
C ASN A 891 -1.46 10.72 31.17
N THR A 892 -2.68 10.49 31.67
CA THR A 892 -3.19 9.14 31.89
C THR A 892 -3.68 8.54 30.58
N ALA A 893 -3.63 7.22 30.42
CA ALA A 893 -4.55 6.55 29.50
C ALA A 893 -6.01 6.79 29.95
N PRO A 894 -6.98 6.93 29.02
CA PRO A 894 -8.40 7.13 29.34
C PRO A 894 -8.98 5.87 30.00
N SER A 895 -8.89 5.81 31.32
CA SER A 895 -8.93 4.56 32.10
C SER A 895 -10.24 4.33 32.86
N ARG A 896 -11.24 5.21 32.69
CA ARG A 896 -12.48 5.17 33.47
C ARG A 896 -13.70 5.53 32.63
N LEU A 897 -14.24 4.52 31.94
CA LEU A 897 -15.61 4.55 31.42
C LEU A 897 -16.61 4.52 32.58
N GLN A 898 -17.20 5.67 32.90
CA GLN A 898 -18.30 5.74 33.86
C GLN A 898 -19.63 5.80 33.11
N PHE A 899 -20.55 4.91 33.48
CA PHE A 899 -21.92 4.84 32.98
C PHE A 899 -22.88 5.33 34.06
N GLU A 900 -23.64 6.40 33.80
CA GLU A 900 -24.70 6.86 34.70
C GLU A 900 -26.08 6.67 34.05
N TYR A 901 -26.94 5.88 34.72
CA TYR A 901 -28.27 5.52 34.22
C TYR A 901 -29.32 6.53 34.68
N ARG A 902 -29.70 7.46 33.79
CA ARG A 902 -30.86 8.34 33.94
C ARG A 902 -32.09 7.68 33.29
N VAL A 903 -33.29 8.21 33.57
CA VAL A 903 -34.56 7.58 33.11
C VAL A 903 -34.71 7.60 31.58
N ALA A 904 -34.24 8.66 30.92
CA ALA A 904 -34.31 8.82 29.45
C ALA A 904 -32.96 8.62 28.74
N TYR A 905 -31.85 8.55 29.47
CA TYR A 905 -30.50 8.54 28.91
C TYR A 905 -29.54 7.66 29.73
N VAL A 906 -28.56 7.07 29.04
CA VAL A 906 -27.35 6.50 29.63
C VAL A 906 -26.20 7.43 29.29
N ASP A 907 -25.55 7.96 30.32
CA ASP A 907 -24.45 8.91 30.15
C ASP A 907 -23.13 8.12 30.12
N LEU A 908 -22.37 8.29 29.05
CA LEU A 908 -21.05 7.72 28.84
C LEU A 908 -20.00 8.80 29.10
N ALA A 909 -19.07 8.57 30.04
CA ALA A 909 -18.00 9.51 30.35
C ALA A 909 -16.60 8.90 30.16
N ILE A 910 -15.67 9.67 29.59
CA ILE A 910 -14.22 9.44 29.67
C ILE A 910 -13.64 10.41 30.69
N TRP A 911 -12.68 9.93 31.49
CA TRP A 911 -11.92 10.72 32.46
C TRP A 911 -10.42 10.40 32.38
N GLY A 912 -9.59 11.43 32.53
CA GLY A 912 -8.15 11.33 32.67
C GLY A 912 -7.53 12.53 33.37
N TYR A 913 -6.22 12.48 33.60
CA TYR A 913 -5.42 13.60 34.10
C TYR A 913 -4.34 14.00 33.09
N VAL A 914 -3.98 15.28 33.11
CA VAL A 914 -2.95 15.88 32.27
C VAL A 914 -2.06 16.76 33.13
N ALA A 915 -0.76 16.72 32.90
CA ALA A 915 0.23 17.56 33.59
C ALA A 915 1.30 17.98 32.59
N SER A 916 1.91 19.14 32.80
CA SER A 916 3.01 19.59 31.94
C SER A 916 3.99 20.51 32.67
N ALA A 917 5.25 20.50 32.24
CA ALA A 917 6.31 21.30 32.84
C ALA A 917 7.48 21.53 31.85
N ILE A 918 8.03 22.74 31.86
CA ILE A 918 9.24 23.09 31.12
C ILE A 918 10.44 22.92 32.06
N SER A 919 11.33 21.96 31.79
CA SER A 919 12.51 21.71 32.64
C SER A 919 13.54 22.84 32.55
N ARG A 920 13.59 23.50 31.38
CA ARG A 920 14.53 24.58 31.06
C ARG A 920 13.85 25.67 30.22
N LEU A 921 13.50 26.80 30.83
CA LEU A 921 12.87 27.93 30.10
C LEU A 921 13.82 28.56 29.06
N ASP A 922 15.13 28.36 29.21
CA ASP A 922 16.11 28.73 28.19
C ASP A 922 16.08 27.85 26.92
N GLY A 923 15.33 26.74 26.95
CA GLY A 923 15.00 25.86 25.82
C GLY A 923 13.72 26.22 25.07
N VAL A 924 13.09 27.36 25.37
CA VAL A 924 11.91 27.89 24.68
C VAL A 924 12.11 29.37 24.31
N ARG A 925 11.64 29.77 23.13
CA ARG A 925 11.54 31.17 22.67
C ARG A 925 10.15 31.41 22.07
N ALA A 926 9.61 32.60 22.26
CA ALA A 926 8.44 33.07 21.50
C ALA A 926 8.94 33.90 20.32
N ILE A 927 8.40 33.66 19.13
CA ILE A 927 8.62 34.45 17.92
C ILE A 927 7.37 35.29 17.70
N THR A 928 7.50 36.60 17.92
CA THR A 928 6.42 37.56 17.66
C THR A 928 6.57 38.15 16.26
N TYR A 929 5.47 38.10 15.51
CA TYR A 929 5.34 38.67 14.18
C TYR A 929 3.97 39.35 14.08
N THR A 930 3.92 40.46 13.36
CA THR A 930 2.68 41.18 13.06
C THR A 930 2.65 41.39 11.55
N ALA A 931 1.67 40.80 10.88
CA ALA A 931 1.49 40.97 9.44
C ALA A 931 1.21 42.44 9.08
N ALA A 932 1.57 42.84 7.86
CA ALA A 932 1.09 44.10 7.29
C ALA A 932 -0.44 44.05 7.11
N ALA A 933 -1.11 45.17 7.35
CA ALA A 933 -2.57 45.34 7.26
C ALA A 933 -3.03 45.88 5.90
#